data_AF-A0A3M1QXH8-F1
#
_entry.id   AF-A0A3M1QXH8-F1
#
_cell.length_a   1.000
_cell.length_b   1.000
_cell.length_c   1.000
_cell.angle_alpha   90.00
_cell.angle_beta   90.00
_cell.angle_gamma   90.00
#
_symmetry.space_group_name_H-M   'P 1'
#
loop_
_entity.id
_entity.type
_entity.pdbx_description
1 polymer ?
#
loop_
_entity_poly.entity_id
_entity_poly.type
_entity_poly.pdbx_seq_one_letter_code
_entity_poly.pdbx_strand_id
1 'polypeptide(L)'
;KMQEAGQLVEAAIAAENFDEARRLAESAVQVIEASRAYAYPPSKYDAARAAAEAIRERVNSAYEAYSIAKAEKQREEIAEQVRQRREMLERLRKEKVEQLFNTAQQLQRERRFEEAAEAIRQLLAIDPSNDAARLSLDIYEDFASLALQKDIQREAERQRVATLNEADAAKIPWHQDVLYPKNWLEISARRDRLVEGAGGSDEDFELNARLEEVQPEINFIEQPFDQVIDFLTDLNQVNVAVDWDDLDLNGVPRDKPISLRLRDVSLRTVLQEVLTQVGGDVALGYSVGDGLIRIASKEKLDRDKYILVYDIRDLLVNIPRFANGPQLQLSQQGTAGQGGSDNIFANSGGADAMTVDDESDKLASVGDSKDVAKLLDIIRQTVEPDSWQEAGGDGALRELNGQLIVYNTSDGQRQVRDLLRQLRDQRALMIGVESRFLTVSSNFLEEIGVDLDFVFNQGSAGFDRAFNNQGQGLFDPFTGSALLIPRRFSRAGVFPATPAFGAPFGNTGTPPAQPFNQAAFVPTGTGIIPQLTNTTPIGVNQGGINLTDPVGLNTGVPGSIAQAANFAPALNIAGSFLDNLQVDFLIRATQANRRSSVVQAPRLMMFNGQRAWVAVTLSRQYVASVTAQVAEGAVGVQPQIGNVPSGNSLDVEGTISADRKYVTLTVRLGFAREPDIDRFEVQRASGNSPGIFVSLVTQESQAINTTVSVPDGGTVLIGGLKQVGEVEMEAGVPILSKIPVLKRAFTNTTTVKDTQTLLILLKTKILIQNETEEEAFPTLRAARG
;
A
#
# COMPACT_ATOMS: atom_id res chain seq x y z
N LYS A 1 -95.44 77.85 31.50
CA LYS A 1 -94.37 77.32 32.38
C LYS A 1 -94.39 75.80 32.52
N MET A 2 -95.28 75.13 33.27
CA MET A 2 -95.24 73.65 33.34
C MET A 2 -95.60 72.94 32.02
N GLN A 3 -96.65 73.39 31.34
CA GLN A 3 -96.99 72.87 30.00
C GLN A 3 -95.89 73.15 28.95
N GLU A 4 -95.15 74.23 29.15
CA GLU A 4 -94.04 74.64 28.29
C GLU A 4 -92.79 73.80 28.56
N ALA A 5 -92.47 73.50 29.83
CA ALA A 5 -91.43 72.55 30.21
C ALA A 5 -91.75 71.13 29.74
N GLY A 6 -93.02 70.69 29.82
CA GLY A 6 -93.47 69.40 29.27
C GLY A 6 -93.28 69.31 27.75
N GLN A 7 -93.59 70.36 26.99
CA GLN A 7 -93.35 70.40 25.55
C GLN A 7 -91.87 70.40 25.18
N LEU A 8 -91.02 71.10 25.94
CA LEU A 8 -89.57 71.09 25.73
C LEU A 8 -88.95 69.73 26.05
N VAL A 9 -89.45 69.05 27.09
CA VAL A 9 -89.01 67.68 27.43
C VAL A 9 -89.44 66.68 26.34
N GLU A 10 -90.67 66.78 25.82
CA GLU A 10 -91.13 65.93 24.71
C GLU A 10 -90.34 66.18 23.42
N ALA A 11 -90.00 67.45 23.12
CA ALA A 11 -89.14 67.78 22.00
C ALA A 11 -87.72 67.20 22.17
N ALA A 12 -87.17 67.22 23.39
CA ALA A 12 -85.86 66.64 23.68
C ALA A 12 -85.86 65.09 23.63
N ILE A 13 -86.95 64.44 24.08
CA ILE A 13 -87.15 62.99 23.90
C ILE A 13 -87.26 62.63 22.41
N ALA A 14 -88.02 63.41 21.62
CA ALA A 14 -88.17 63.19 20.19
C ALA A 14 -86.87 63.44 19.39
N ALA A 15 -86.01 64.32 19.90
CA ALA A 15 -84.67 64.57 19.36
C ALA A 15 -83.60 63.61 19.90
N GLU A 16 -83.99 62.58 20.67
CA GLU A 16 -83.09 61.60 21.32
C GLU A 16 -82.04 62.21 22.29
N ASN A 17 -82.23 63.46 22.71
CA ASN A 17 -81.33 64.14 23.66
C ASN A 17 -81.82 63.95 25.10
N PHE A 18 -81.64 62.73 25.61
CA PHE A 18 -82.14 62.33 26.94
C PHE A 18 -81.44 63.04 28.11
N ASP A 19 -80.20 63.50 27.93
CA ASP A 19 -79.49 64.29 28.95
C ASP A 19 -80.12 65.68 29.13
N GLU A 20 -80.52 66.30 28.02
CA GLU A 20 -81.25 67.56 28.04
C GLU A 20 -82.67 67.38 28.56
N ALA A 21 -83.37 66.33 28.14
CA ALA A 21 -84.71 65.99 28.63
C ALA A 21 -84.73 65.76 30.16
N ARG A 22 -83.73 65.05 30.70
CA ARG A 22 -83.61 64.77 32.14
C ARG A 22 -83.31 66.02 32.94
N ARG A 23 -82.36 66.85 32.48
CA ARG A 23 -82.03 68.14 33.11
C ARG A 23 -83.24 69.08 33.15
N LEU A 24 -84.02 69.14 32.07
CA LEU A 24 -85.25 69.92 32.02
C LEU A 24 -86.32 69.36 32.97
N ALA A 25 -86.52 68.04 33.01
CA ALA A 25 -87.45 67.40 33.94
C ALA A 25 -87.05 67.61 35.41
N GLU A 26 -85.77 67.48 35.76
CA GLU A 26 -85.24 67.73 37.11
C GLU A 26 -85.38 69.21 37.50
N SER A 27 -85.10 70.13 36.57
CA SER A 27 -85.31 71.57 36.80
C SER A 27 -86.78 71.91 37.07
N ALA A 28 -87.72 71.26 36.37
CA ALA A 28 -89.14 71.46 36.58
C ALA A 28 -89.59 70.96 37.97
N VAL A 29 -89.07 69.81 38.42
CA VAL A 29 -89.32 69.28 39.78
C VAL A 29 -88.75 70.22 40.84
N GLN A 30 -87.51 70.69 40.70
CA GLN A 30 -86.88 71.61 41.65
C GLN A 30 -87.62 72.94 41.78
N VAL A 31 -88.08 73.51 40.66
CA VAL A 31 -88.89 74.73 40.67
C VAL A 31 -90.20 74.54 41.43
N ILE A 32 -90.82 73.36 41.34
CA ILE A 32 -92.05 73.03 42.07
C ILE A 32 -91.77 72.85 43.56
N GLU A 33 -90.71 72.15 43.93
CA GLU A 33 -90.33 71.99 45.34
C GLU A 33 -90.00 73.33 46.01
N ALA A 34 -89.31 74.23 45.30
CA ALA A 34 -88.99 75.57 45.79
C ALA A 34 -90.22 76.48 45.97
N SER A 35 -91.32 76.22 45.25
CA SER A 35 -92.55 77.02 45.30
C SER A 35 -93.63 76.48 46.26
N ARG A 36 -93.31 75.46 47.06
CA ARG A 36 -94.21 74.78 48.01
C ARG A 36 -94.89 75.72 49.03
N ALA A 37 -94.19 76.73 49.53
CA ALA A 37 -94.69 77.64 50.57
C ALA A 37 -95.79 78.61 50.10
N TYR A 38 -95.93 78.79 48.78
CA TYR A 38 -96.82 79.80 48.17
C TYR A 38 -98.09 79.19 47.54
N ALA A 39 -98.32 77.88 47.68
CA ALA A 39 -99.44 77.18 47.07
C ALA A 39 -100.62 77.03 48.04
N TYR A 40 -101.69 77.82 47.86
CA TYR A 40 -102.99 77.63 48.51
C TYR A 40 -104.11 77.60 47.45
N PRO A 41 -105.00 76.58 47.41
CA PRO A 41 -105.08 75.42 48.30
C PRO A 41 -104.00 74.34 48.02
N PRO A 42 -103.68 73.46 49.01
CA PRO A 42 -102.63 72.44 48.90
C PRO A 42 -102.74 71.48 47.69
N SER A 43 -103.96 71.21 47.23
CA SER A 43 -104.25 70.31 46.10
C SER A 43 -103.61 70.74 44.77
N LYS A 44 -103.33 72.03 44.57
CA LYS A 44 -102.62 72.52 43.38
C LYS A 44 -101.14 72.14 43.36
N TYR A 45 -100.50 72.07 44.53
CA TYR A 45 -99.10 71.62 44.64
C TYR A 45 -99.00 70.12 44.37
N ASP A 46 -99.90 69.31 44.95
CA ASP A 46 -99.91 67.87 44.75
C ASP A 46 -100.16 67.50 43.28
N ALA A 47 -101.08 68.20 42.61
CA ALA A 47 -101.32 68.04 41.17
C ALA A 47 -100.11 68.46 40.32
N ALA A 48 -99.43 69.55 40.67
CA ALA A 48 -98.24 70.01 39.94
C ALA A 48 -97.04 69.07 40.16
N ARG A 49 -96.86 68.57 41.39
CA ARG A 49 -95.82 67.58 41.72
C ARG A 49 -96.06 66.25 41.01
N ALA A 50 -97.29 65.74 41.03
CA ALA A 50 -97.65 64.53 40.30
C ALA A 50 -97.41 64.69 38.79
N ALA A 51 -97.72 65.86 38.22
CA ALA A 51 -97.43 66.14 36.81
C ALA A 51 -95.92 66.19 36.51
N ALA A 52 -95.09 66.72 37.41
CA ALA A 52 -93.64 66.77 37.22
C ALA A 52 -92.95 65.42 37.42
N GLU A 53 -93.42 64.63 38.39
CA GLU A 53 -92.99 63.24 38.58
C GLU A 53 -93.38 62.38 37.38
N ALA A 54 -94.58 62.57 36.82
CA ALA A 54 -95.00 61.90 35.58
C ALA A 54 -94.12 62.25 34.37
N ILE A 55 -93.69 63.51 34.23
CA ILE A 55 -92.74 63.92 33.17
C ILE A 55 -91.38 63.24 33.37
N ARG A 56 -90.86 63.20 34.60
CA ARG A 56 -89.59 62.52 34.91
C ARG A 56 -89.66 61.01 34.63
N GLU A 57 -90.74 60.36 35.04
CA GLU A 57 -90.97 58.94 34.82
C GLU A 57 -91.13 58.62 33.33
N ARG A 58 -91.75 59.53 32.57
CA ARG A 58 -91.82 59.45 31.10
C ARG A 58 -90.44 59.49 30.45
N VAL A 59 -89.58 60.45 30.84
CA VAL A 59 -88.19 60.55 30.35
C VAL A 59 -87.41 59.27 30.65
N ASN A 60 -87.51 58.75 31.88
CA ASN A 60 -86.83 57.52 32.28
C ASN A 60 -87.32 56.31 31.46
N SER A 61 -88.64 56.15 31.30
CA SER A 61 -89.22 55.06 30.49
C SER A 61 -88.81 55.12 29.02
N ALA A 62 -88.71 56.33 28.46
CA ALA A 62 -88.28 56.54 27.08
C ALA A 62 -86.77 56.28 26.90
N TYR A 63 -85.95 56.66 27.88
CA TYR A 63 -84.51 56.37 27.90
C TYR A 63 -84.22 54.87 28.05
N GLU A 64 -84.93 54.17 28.93
CA GLU A 64 -84.82 52.71 29.06
C GLU A 64 -85.19 52.00 27.76
N ALA A 65 -86.33 52.36 27.15
CA ALA A 65 -86.74 51.81 25.85
C ALA A 65 -85.70 52.08 24.75
N TYR A 66 -85.14 53.30 24.68
CA TYR A 66 -84.09 53.66 23.73
C TYR A 66 -82.78 52.89 23.97
N SER A 67 -82.35 52.77 25.23
CA SER A 67 -81.11 52.09 25.59
C SER A 67 -81.16 50.58 25.33
N ILE A 68 -82.31 49.94 25.57
CA ILE A 68 -82.56 48.53 25.23
C ILE A 68 -82.52 48.34 23.71
N ALA A 69 -83.26 49.17 22.95
CA ALA A 69 -83.28 49.08 21.48
C ALA A 69 -81.90 49.35 20.85
N LYS A 70 -81.12 50.27 21.42
CA LYS A 70 -79.73 50.55 21.00
C LYS A 70 -78.80 49.39 21.32
N ALA A 71 -78.95 48.77 22.50
CA ALA A 71 -78.16 47.60 22.90
C ALA A 71 -78.50 46.35 22.07
N GLU A 72 -79.75 46.13 21.69
CA GLU A 72 -80.17 45.05 20.77
C GLU A 72 -79.56 45.24 19.38
N LYS A 73 -79.66 46.45 18.80
CA LYS A 73 -79.03 46.76 17.50
C LYS A 73 -77.51 46.53 17.52
N GLN A 74 -76.82 46.96 18.59
CA GLN A 74 -75.38 46.72 18.75
C GLN A 74 -75.03 45.23 18.89
N ARG A 75 -75.85 44.45 19.60
CA ARG A 75 -75.65 43.00 19.73
C ARG A 75 -75.87 42.27 18.41
N GLU A 76 -76.87 42.66 17.64
CA GLU A 76 -77.14 42.12 16.31
C GLU A 76 -75.99 42.41 15.33
N GLU A 77 -75.49 43.66 15.30
CA GLU A 77 -74.37 44.06 14.44
C GLU A 77 -73.08 43.31 14.79
N ILE A 78 -72.75 43.16 16.09
CA ILE A 78 -71.60 42.35 16.54
C ILE A 78 -71.80 40.87 16.18
N ALA A 79 -73.00 40.32 16.39
CA ALA A 79 -73.29 38.93 16.07
C ALA A 79 -73.18 38.65 14.57
N GLU A 80 -73.56 39.60 13.72
CA GLU A 80 -73.43 39.52 12.26
C GLU A 80 -71.97 39.64 11.81
N GLN A 81 -71.20 40.59 12.37
CA GLN A 81 -69.77 40.70 12.11
C GLN A 81 -68.99 39.45 12.54
N VAL A 82 -69.32 38.86 13.68
CA VAL A 82 -68.70 37.60 14.15
C VAL A 82 -69.04 36.45 13.21
N ARG A 83 -70.28 36.39 12.69
CA ARG A 83 -70.72 35.37 11.71
C ARG A 83 -69.96 35.50 10.41
N GLN A 84 -69.93 36.70 9.82
CA GLN A 84 -69.22 36.98 8.57
C GLN A 84 -67.73 36.71 8.71
N ARG A 85 -67.11 37.09 9.84
CA ARG A 85 -65.69 36.80 10.13
C ARG A 85 -65.44 35.30 10.27
N ARG A 86 -66.35 34.56 10.89
CA ARG A 86 -66.26 33.10 11.03
C ARG A 86 -66.39 32.39 9.69
N GLU A 87 -67.36 32.80 8.87
CA GLU A 87 -67.55 32.27 7.51
C GLU A 87 -66.36 32.58 6.60
N MET A 88 -65.80 33.80 6.68
CA MET A 88 -64.59 34.17 5.96
C MET A 88 -63.40 33.30 6.38
N LEU A 89 -63.17 33.09 7.68
CA LEU A 89 -62.11 32.24 8.19
C LEU A 89 -62.27 30.78 7.76
N GLU A 90 -63.50 30.25 7.77
CA GLU A 90 -63.79 28.90 7.28
C GLU A 90 -63.56 28.78 5.77
N ARG A 91 -63.91 29.81 4.99
CA ARG A 91 -63.67 29.85 3.54
C ARG A 91 -62.17 29.85 3.23
N LEU A 92 -61.40 30.72 3.88
CA LEU A 92 -59.94 30.77 3.74
C LEU A 92 -59.28 29.46 4.18
N ARG A 93 -59.79 28.81 5.24
CA ARG A 93 -59.32 27.50 5.69
C ARG A 93 -59.56 26.44 4.62
N LYS A 94 -60.77 26.38 4.03
CA LYS A 94 -61.10 25.43 2.95
C LYS A 94 -60.26 25.66 1.70
N GLU A 95 -60.10 26.91 1.27
CA GLU A 95 -59.25 27.27 0.12
C GLU A 95 -57.80 26.86 0.35
N LYS A 96 -57.27 27.07 1.56
CA LYS A 96 -55.90 26.66 1.89
C LYS A 96 -55.73 25.14 1.91
N VAL A 97 -56.70 24.40 2.43
CA VAL A 97 -56.72 22.93 2.41
C VAL A 97 -56.72 22.42 0.97
N GLU A 98 -57.55 22.98 0.09
CA GLU A 98 -57.62 22.60 -1.33
C GLU A 98 -56.32 22.93 -2.08
N GLN A 99 -55.72 24.09 -1.83
CA GLN A 99 -54.42 24.46 -2.39
C GLN A 99 -53.33 23.46 -2.00
N LEU A 100 -53.19 23.14 -0.71
CA LEU A 100 -52.17 22.19 -0.24
C LEU A 100 -52.39 20.79 -0.82
N PHE A 101 -53.65 20.36 -0.94
CA PHE A 101 -53.98 19.06 -1.53
C PHE A 101 -53.63 19.01 -3.03
N ASN A 102 -53.95 20.07 -3.78
CA ASN A 102 -53.59 20.18 -5.20
C ASN A 102 -52.06 20.22 -5.40
N THR A 103 -51.34 20.94 -4.54
CA THR A 103 -49.88 20.96 -4.56
C THR A 103 -49.30 19.57 -4.30
N ALA A 104 -49.85 18.84 -3.32
CA ALA A 104 -49.42 17.46 -3.04
C ALA A 104 -49.66 16.53 -4.23
N GLN A 105 -50.82 16.63 -4.91
CA GLN A 105 -51.09 15.87 -6.13
C GLN A 105 -50.16 16.24 -7.28
N GLN A 106 -49.77 17.51 -7.40
CA GLN A 106 -48.80 17.93 -8.41
C GLN A 106 -47.41 17.33 -8.12
N LEU A 107 -46.94 17.41 -6.88
CA LEU A 107 -45.67 16.82 -6.45
C LEU A 107 -45.66 15.29 -6.64
N GLN A 108 -46.80 14.63 -6.44
CA GLN A 108 -46.99 13.22 -6.76
C GLN A 108 -46.77 12.93 -8.26
N ARG A 109 -47.32 13.76 -9.16
CA ARG A 109 -47.10 13.62 -10.62
C ARG A 109 -45.64 13.81 -11.00
N GLU A 110 -44.94 14.69 -10.29
CA GLU A 110 -43.49 14.91 -10.42
C GLU A 110 -42.63 13.81 -9.75
N ARG A 111 -43.26 12.83 -9.09
CA ARG A 111 -42.62 11.77 -8.30
C ARG A 111 -41.81 12.26 -7.09
N ARG A 112 -42.12 13.46 -6.58
CA ARG A 112 -41.52 14.06 -5.39
C ARG A 112 -42.35 13.74 -4.16
N PHE A 113 -42.37 12.46 -3.78
CA PHE A 113 -43.26 11.93 -2.74
C PHE A 113 -42.96 12.46 -1.32
N GLU A 114 -41.70 12.77 -1.02
CA GLU A 114 -41.30 13.34 0.27
C GLU A 114 -41.89 14.74 0.49
N GLU A 115 -41.77 15.62 -0.51
CA GLU A 115 -42.36 16.95 -0.48
C GLU A 115 -43.91 16.89 -0.52
N ALA A 116 -44.48 15.91 -1.23
CA ALA A 116 -45.92 15.66 -1.22
C ALA A 116 -46.42 15.25 0.18
N ALA A 117 -45.67 14.39 0.88
CA ALA A 117 -45.96 14.01 2.27
C ALA A 117 -45.91 15.23 3.20
N GLU A 118 -44.91 16.11 3.05
CA GLU A 118 -44.83 17.36 3.83
C GLU A 118 -46.02 18.29 3.58
N ALA A 119 -46.42 18.47 2.33
CA ALA A 119 -47.61 19.28 1.98
C ALA A 119 -48.90 18.72 2.63
N ILE A 120 -49.03 17.39 2.69
CA ILE A 120 -50.14 16.72 3.38
C ILE A 120 -50.03 16.82 4.91
N ARG A 121 -48.82 16.76 5.50
CA ARG A 121 -48.63 17.01 6.95
C ARG A 121 -49.06 18.42 7.32
N GLN A 122 -48.73 19.42 6.50
CA GLN A 122 -49.17 20.80 6.70
C GLN A 122 -50.70 20.92 6.59
N LEU A 123 -51.33 20.17 5.68
CA LEU A 123 -52.78 20.08 5.57
C LEU A 123 -53.39 19.46 6.84
N LEU A 124 -52.85 18.34 7.33
CA LEU A 124 -53.32 17.67 8.54
C LEU A 124 -53.12 18.50 9.81
N ALA A 125 -52.13 19.39 9.84
CA ALA A 125 -51.96 20.37 10.92
C ALA A 125 -53.09 21.43 10.93
N ILE A 126 -53.64 21.78 9.75
CA ILE A 126 -54.76 22.72 9.61
C ILE A 126 -56.11 21.99 9.80
N ASP A 127 -56.26 20.78 9.28
CA ASP A 127 -57.48 19.96 9.39
C ASP A 127 -57.15 18.51 9.80
N PRO A 128 -57.09 18.22 11.11
CA PRO A 128 -56.77 16.89 11.61
C PRO A 128 -57.82 15.81 11.30
N SER A 129 -59.05 16.20 10.92
CA SER A 129 -60.18 15.27 10.70
C SER A 129 -60.30 14.78 9.27
N ASN A 130 -59.40 15.18 8.37
CA ASN A 130 -59.48 14.81 6.96
C ASN A 130 -58.92 13.40 6.71
N ASP A 131 -59.82 12.43 6.53
CA ASP A 131 -59.46 11.03 6.28
C ASP A 131 -58.74 10.81 4.94
N ALA A 132 -59.10 11.58 3.89
CA ALA A 132 -58.45 11.47 2.59
C ALA A 132 -56.99 11.94 2.64
N ALA A 133 -56.69 12.97 3.43
CA ALA A 133 -55.34 13.44 3.65
C ALA A 133 -54.49 12.42 4.43
N ARG A 134 -55.04 11.73 5.44
CA ARG A 134 -54.31 10.66 6.16
C ARG A 134 -53.93 9.51 5.25
N LEU A 135 -54.88 9.00 4.47
CA LEU A 135 -54.59 7.93 3.51
C LEU A 135 -53.53 8.35 2.48
N SER A 136 -53.62 9.60 2.00
CA SER A 136 -52.64 10.14 1.05
C SER A 136 -51.26 10.25 1.69
N LEU A 137 -51.17 10.58 2.99
CA LEU A 137 -49.90 10.64 3.71
C LEU A 137 -49.22 9.28 3.76
N ASP A 138 -49.92 8.23 4.21
CA ASP A 138 -49.37 6.87 4.29
C ASP A 138 -48.84 6.42 2.92
N ILE A 139 -49.62 6.66 1.86
CA ILE A 139 -49.23 6.34 0.48
C ILE A 139 -47.96 7.10 0.07
N TYR A 140 -47.88 8.40 0.35
CA TYR A 140 -46.72 9.21 -0.03
C TYR A 140 -45.49 8.83 0.79
N GLU A 141 -45.62 8.51 2.07
CA GLU A 141 -44.51 8.04 2.91
C GLU A 141 -44.01 6.66 2.46
N ASP A 142 -44.91 5.74 2.11
CA ASP A 142 -44.55 4.44 1.52
C ASP A 142 -43.79 4.61 0.20
N PHE A 143 -44.29 5.45 -0.72
CA PHE A 143 -43.61 5.70 -2.00
C PHE A 143 -42.28 6.46 -1.83
N ALA A 144 -42.20 7.39 -0.89
CA ALA A 144 -40.95 8.09 -0.57
C ALA A 144 -39.90 7.10 -0.02
N SER A 145 -40.31 6.21 0.90
CA SER A 145 -39.41 5.18 1.44
C SER A 145 -38.91 4.21 0.36
N LEU A 146 -39.78 3.81 -0.57
CA LEU A 146 -39.42 2.91 -1.67
C LEU A 146 -38.50 3.59 -2.69
N ALA A 147 -38.73 4.88 -2.98
CA ALA A 147 -37.84 5.67 -3.82
C ALA A 147 -36.43 5.78 -3.18
N LEU A 148 -36.37 6.13 -1.89
CA LEU A 148 -35.13 6.18 -1.13
C LEU A 148 -34.42 4.83 -1.11
N GLN A 149 -35.14 3.73 -0.84
CA GLN A 149 -34.58 2.37 -0.86
C GLN A 149 -33.97 2.03 -2.22
N LYS A 150 -34.66 2.39 -3.31
CA LYS A 150 -34.18 2.14 -4.67
C LYS A 150 -32.92 2.96 -4.99
N ASP A 151 -32.85 4.20 -4.53
CA ASP A 151 -31.69 5.06 -4.73
C ASP A 151 -30.50 4.60 -3.88
N ILE A 152 -30.74 4.18 -2.63
CA ILE A 152 -29.73 3.51 -1.78
C ILE A 152 -29.23 2.23 -2.46
N GLN A 153 -30.12 1.39 -3.01
CA GLN A 153 -29.72 0.17 -3.72
C GLN A 153 -28.88 0.47 -4.97
N ARG A 154 -29.27 1.48 -5.76
CA ARG A 154 -28.49 1.92 -6.93
C ARG A 154 -27.11 2.43 -6.53
N GLU A 155 -27.05 3.24 -5.48
CA GLU A 155 -25.78 3.80 -5.00
C GLU A 155 -24.90 2.70 -4.39
N ALA A 156 -25.47 1.82 -3.57
CA ALA A 156 -24.76 0.65 -3.03
C ALA A 156 -24.20 -0.24 -4.15
N GLU A 157 -24.95 -0.46 -5.22
CA GLU A 157 -24.48 -1.24 -6.37
C GLU A 157 -23.37 -0.53 -7.14
N ARG A 158 -23.48 0.79 -7.36
CA ARG A 158 -22.41 1.59 -7.97
C ARG A 158 -21.13 1.55 -7.15
N GLN A 159 -21.23 1.75 -5.84
CA GLN A 159 -20.10 1.68 -4.93
C GLN A 159 -19.50 0.27 -4.92
N ARG A 160 -20.33 -0.78 -4.87
CA ARG A 160 -19.88 -2.18 -4.95
C ARG A 160 -19.08 -2.45 -6.22
N VAL A 161 -19.56 -2.01 -7.39
CA VAL A 161 -18.84 -2.15 -8.66
C VAL A 161 -17.54 -1.35 -8.65
N ALA A 162 -17.55 -0.12 -8.11
CA ALA A 162 -16.34 0.70 -7.98
C ALA A 162 -15.29 0.02 -7.09
N THR A 163 -15.67 -0.51 -5.93
CA THR A 163 -14.78 -1.23 -5.02
C THR A 163 -14.24 -2.52 -5.64
N LEU A 164 -15.06 -3.27 -6.39
CA LEU A 164 -14.58 -4.46 -7.10
C LEU A 164 -13.57 -4.10 -8.19
N ASN A 165 -13.84 -3.06 -8.97
CA ASN A 165 -12.89 -2.57 -9.98
C ASN A 165 -11.60 -2.06 -9.35
N GLU A 166 -11.68 -1.38 -8.20
CA GLU A 166 -10.52 -0.94 -7.43
C GLU A 166 -9.71 -2.13 -6.90
N ALA A 167 -10.39 -3.14 -6.36
CA ALA A 167 -9.77 -4.39 -5.91
C ALA A 167 -9.09 -5.15 -7.06
N ASP A 168 -9.71 -5.18 -8.24
CA ASP A 168 -9.12 -5.77 -9.45
C ASP A 168 -7.95 -4.93 -9.98
N ALA A 169 -8.04 -3.60 -9.94
CA ALA A 169 -6.94 -2.71 -10.30
C ALA A 169 -5.74 -2.87 -9.34
N ALA A 170 -5.99 -3.13 -8.06
CA ALA A 170 -4.94 -3.39 -7.07
C ALA A 170 -4.17 -4.71 -7.32
N LYS A 171 -4.74 -5.64 -8.09
CA LYS A 171 -4.04 -6.87 -8.52
C LYS A 171 -3.03 -6.61 -9.64
N ILE A 172 -3.07 -5.44 -10.27
CA ILE A 172 -2.14 -5.09 -11.34
C ILE A 172 -0.76 -4.88 -10.71
N PRO A 173 0.26 -5.68 -11.07
CA PRO A 173 1.62 -5.44 -10.61
C PRO A 173 2.16 -4.22 -11.35
N TRP A 174 2.30 -3.11 -10.64
CA TRP A 174 2.83 -1.88 -11.19
C TRP A 174 4.35 -1.98 -11.39
N HIS A 175 4.84 -1.49 -12.53
CA HIS A 175 6.28 -1.43 -12.82
C HIS A 175 6.92 -0.12 -12.34
N GLN A 176 6.11 0.93 -12.19
CA GLN A 176 6.51 2.26 -11.73
C GLN A 176 6.74 2.28 -10.23
N ASP A 177 7.70 3.11 -9.78
CA ASP A 177 8.08 3.21 -8.37
C ASP A 177 7.08 4.05 -7.56
N VAL A 178 6.46 5.06 -8.18
CA VAL A 178 5.46 5.96 -7.58
C VAL A 178 4.26 6.06 -8.51
N LEU A 179 3.05 5.95 -7.96
CA LEU A 179 1.80 6.12 -8.69
C LEU A 179 1.02 7.28 -8.08
N TYR A 180 0.58 8.19 -8.94
CA TYR A 180 -0.24 9.32 -8.52
C TYR A 180 -1.72 9.00 -8.65
N PRO A 181 -2.56 9.46 -7.70
CA PRO A 181 -4.00 9.31 -7.82
C PRO A 181 -4.52 10.10 -9.03
N LYS A 182 -5.64 9.67 -9.60
CA LYS A 182 -6.19 10.31 -10.83
C LYS A 182 -6.53 11.79 -10.65
N ASN A 183 -6.91 12.19 -9.44
CA ASN A 183 -7.22 13.58 -9.08
C ASN A 183 -6.01 14.33 -8.51
N TRP A 184 -4.79 13.86 -8.75
CA TRP A 184 -3.58 14.50 -8.23
C TRP A 184 -3.47 15.97 -8.63
N LEU A 185 -3.79 16.33 -9.87
CA LEU A 185 -3.80 17.73 -10.36
C LEU A 185 -4.71 18.65 -9.55
N GLU A 186 -5.88 18.17 -9.12
CA GLU A 186 -6.80 18.95 -8.30
C GLU A 186 -6.29 19.07 -6.85
N ILE A 187 -5.67 18.00 -6.34
CA ILE A 187 -5.09 17.96 -5.01
C ILE A 187 -3.89 18.91 -4.93
N SER A 188 -2.99 18.88 -5.91
CA SER A 188 -1.82 19.76 -5.96
C SER A 188 -2.25 21.21 -6.12
N ALA A 189 -3.12 21.53 -7.07
CA ALA A 189 -3.63 22.89 -7.25
C ALA A 189 -4.32 23.46 -5.99
N ARG A 190 -5.06 22.63 -5.25
CA ARG A 190 -5.68 23.05 -3.97
C ARG A 190 -4.63 23.29 -2.88
N ARG A 191 -3.59 22.47 -2.82
CA ARG A 191 -2.54 22.57 -1.80
C ARG A 191 -1.59 23.73 -2.07
N ASP A 192 -1.21 23.95 -3.32
CA ASP A 192 -0.35 25.07 -3.71
C ASP A 192 -1.00 26.39 -3.27
N ARG A 193 -2.30 26.58 -3.55
CA ARG A 193 -3.07 27.74 -3.04
C ARG A 193 -3.09 27.88 -1.51
N LEU A 194 -3.13 26.77 -0.76
CA LEU A 194 -3.17 26.80 0.71
C LEU A 194 -1.79 27.10 1.32
N VAL A 195 -0.71 26.66 0.70
CA VAL A 195 0.65 26.95 1.13
C VAL A 195 1.02 28.41 0.81
N GLU A 196 0.54 28.92 -0.34
CA GLU A 196 0.80 30.29 -0.81
C GLU A 196 -0.01 31.34 -0.03
N GLY A 197 -1.25 31.04 0.37
CA GLY A 197 -2.09 31.96 1.17
C GLY A 197 -1.66 32.13 2.64
N ALA A 198 -0.61 31.46 3.10
CA ALA A 198 -0.18 31.48 4.50
C ALA A 198 0.79 32.65 4.84
N GLY A 199 1.20 33.49 3.88
CA GLY A 199 2.23 34.50 4.16
C GLY A 199 2.31 35.73 3.24
N GLY A 200 1.36 35.98 2.34
CA GLY A 200 1.34 37.19 1.52
C GLY A 200 -0.07 37.46 0.99
N SER A 201 -0.37 38.72 0.65
CA SER A 201 -1.57 39.00 -0.15
C SER A 201 -1.39 38.41 -1.56
N ASP A 202 -2.47 38.01 -2.23
CA ASP A 202 -2.41 37.54 -3.64
C ASP A 202 -1.70 38.56 -4.55
N GLU A 203 -1.81 39.84 -4.21
CA GLU A 203 -1.20 40.99 -4.87
C GLU A 203 0.33 41.00 -4.74
N ASP A 204 0.88 40.60 -3.59
CA ASP A 204 2.33 40.52 -3.36
C ASP A 204 3.00 39.39 -4.18
N PHE A 205 2.24 38.34 -4.49
CA PHE A 205 2.72 37.23 -5.30
C PHE A 205 2.84 37.62 -6.77
N GLU A 206 1.78 38.20 -7.35
CA GLU A 206 1.81 38.71 -8.72
C GLU A 206 2.93 39.74 -8.90
N LEU A 207 3.12 40.59 -7.90
CA LEU A 207 4.18 41.59 -7.88
C LEU A 207 5.59 40.97 -7.86
N ASN A 208 5.81 39.92 -7.05
CA ASN A 208 7.09 39.21 -7.04
C ASN A 208 7.36 38.47 -8.36
N ALA A 209 6.34 37.91 -9.00
CA ALA A 209 6.48 37.27 -10.31
C ALA A 209 6.88 38.28 -11.40
N ARG A 210 6.27 39.48 -11.41
CA ARG A 210 6.64 40.58 -12.32
C ARG A 210 8.07 41.10 -12.11
N LEU A 211 8.58 41.03 -10.87
CA LEU A 211 9.97 41.37 -10.55
C LEU A 211 10.98 40.35 -11.09
N GLU A 212 10.59 39.09 -11.25
CA GLU A 212 11.45 38.03 -11.76
C GLU A 212 11.47 37.94 -13.30
N GLU A 213 10.58 38.67 -13.98
CA GLU A 213 10.51 38.73 -15.44
C GLU A 213 11.80 39.28 -16.06
N VAL A 214 12.37 38.52 -17.02
CA VAL A 214 13.63 38.83 -17.70
C VAL A 214 13.44 39.94 -18.72
N GLN A 215 14.22 41.00 -18.58
CA GLN A 215 14.19 42.17 -19.45
C GLN A 215 15.27 42.06 -20.54
N PRO A 216 14.92 42.26 -21.83
CA PRO A 216 15.83 41.99 -22.95
C PRO A 216 17.01 42.99 -23.03
N GLU A 217 16.76 44.30 -23.05
CA GLU A 217 17.81 45.32 -22.95
C GLU A 217 17.26 46.57 -22.28
N ILE A 218 17.94 47.02 -21.22
CA ILE A 218 17.67 48.29 -20.53
C ILE A 218 18.93 49.15 -20.61
N ASN A 219 18.79 50.38 -21.10
CA ASN A 219 19.90 51.30 -21.32
C ASN A 219 19.51 52.73 -20.91
N PHE A 220 20.05 53.18 -19.78
CA PHE A 220 19.92 54.53 -19.25
C PHE A 220 21.23 55.28 -19.49
N ILE A 221 21.14 56.52 -20.01
CA ILE A 221 22.29 57.40 -20.26
C ILE A 221 22.00 58.73 -19.59
N GLU A 222 22.64 58.96 -18.43
CA GLU A 222 22.49 60.17 -17.60
C GLU A 222 21.01 60.53 -17.32
N GLN A 223 20.14 59.53 -17.17
CA GLN A 223 18.72 59.78 -16.91
C GLN A 223 18.48 60.11 -15.43
N PRO A 224 17.58 61.05 -15.10
CA PRO A 224 17.19 61.35 -13.72
C PRO A 224 16.59 60.13 -13.01
N PHE A 225 16.84 59.99 -11.72
CA PHE A 225 16.37 58.84 -10.94
C PHE A 225 14.84 58.70 -10.90
N ASP A 226 14.11 59.82 -10.80
CA ASP A 226 12.64 59.82 -10.86
C ASP A 226 12.12 59.20 -12.17
N GLN A 227 12.65 59.62 -13.31
CA GLN A 227 12.27 59.13 -14.64
C GLN A 227 12.62 57.65 -14.83
N VAL A 228 13.71 57.19 -14.23
CA VAL A 228 14.10 55.78 -14.28
C VAL A 228 13.10 54.91 -13.50
N ILE A 229 12.64 55.36 -12.32
CA ILE A 229 11.64 54.61 -11.56
C ILE A 229 10.28 54.62 -12.26
N ASP A 230 9.86 55.76 -12.83
CA ASP A 230 8.61 55.84 -13.62
C ASP A 230 8.67 54.90 -14.82
N PHE A 231 9.81 54.84 -15.52
CA PHE A 231 10.01 53.91 -16.63
C PHE A 231 9.90 52.44 -16.20
N LEU A 232 10.50 52.06 -15.07
CA LEU A 232 10.42 50.68 -14.56
C LEU A 232 9.01 50.32 -14.08
N THR A 233 8.28 51.29 -13.53
CA THR A 233 6.88 51.18 -13.11
C THR A 233 5.98 50.91 -14.33
N ASP A 234 6.16 51.67 -15.40
CA ASP A 234 5.37 51.56 -16.64
C ASP A 234 5.69 50.29 -17.44
N LEU A 235 6.97 49.86 -17.46
CA LEU A 235 7.42 48.73 -18.26
C LEU A 235 6.75 47.42 -17.82
N ASN A 236 6.71 47.16 -16.52
CA ASN A 236 6.20 45.90 -15.96
C ASN A 236 4.84 46.07 -15.25
N GLN A 237 4.22 47.25 -15.34
CA GLN A 237 2.97 47.60 -14.65
C GLN A 237 3.04 47.30 -13.15
N VAL A 238 4.11 47.76 -12.51
CA VAL A 238 4.39 47.51 -11.10
C VAL A 238 4.15 48.77 -10.30
N ASN A 239 3.41 48.70 -9.20
CA ASN A 239 3.22 49.87 -8.33
C ASN A 239 4.46 50.10 -7.47
N VAL A 240 5.15 51.22 -7.69
CA VAL A 240 6.33 51.63 -6.89
C VAL A 240 6.02 52.90 -6.10
N ALA A 241 6.30 52.88 -4.81
CA ALA A 241 6.21 54.01 -3.89
C ALA A 241 7.62 54.37 -3.39
N VAL A 242 8.12 55.53 -3.80
CA VAL A 242 9.44 56.04 -3.37
C VAL A 242 9.26 57.03 -2.23
N ASP A 243 9.95 56.80 -1.11
CA ASP A 243 9.98 57.72 0.03
C ASP A 243 11.04 58.80 -0.19
N TRP A 244 10.66 59.81 -0.97
CA TRP A 244 11.58 60.88 -1.34
C TRP A 244 12.07 61.72 -0.16
N ASP A 245 11.25 61.86 0.89
CA ASP A 245 11.63 62.63 2.07
C ASP A 245 12.77 61.94 2.83
N ASP A 246 12.72 60.61 2.94
CA ASP A 246 13.80 59.81 3.52
C ASP A 246 15.07 59.80 2.65
N LEU A 247 14.92 59.72 1.33
CA LEU A 247 16.06 59.71 0.42
C LEU A 247 16.79 61.05 0.36
N ASP A 248 16.06 62.16 0.32
CA ASP A 248 16.62 63.51 0.32
C ASP A 248 17.38 63.79 1.64
N LEU A 249 16.85 63.34 2.79
CA LEU A 249 17.51 63.45 4.10
C LEU A 249 18.84 62.68 4.17
N ASN A 250 18.93 61.58 3.44
CA ASN A 250 20.12 60.75 3.36
C ASN A 250 21.03 61.12 2.17
N GLY A 251 20.83 62.27 1.53
CA GLY A 251 21.74 62.79 0.50
C GLY A 251 21.56 62.19 -0.89
N VAL A 252 20.38 61.64 -1.19
CA VAL A 252 20.02 61.09 -2.50
C VAL A 252 18.94 61.97 -3.14
N PRO A 253 19.32 62.94 -4.00
CA PRO A 253 18.35 63.82 -4.65
C PRO A 253 17.63 63.13 -5.81
N ARG A 254 16.40 63.57 -6.08
CA ARG A 254 15.51 62.98 -7.12
C ARG A 254 16.08 63.05 -8.55
N ASP A 255 16.90 64.05 -8.83
CA ASP A 255 17.46 64.33 -10.16
C ASP A 255 18.83 63.67 -10.39
N LYS A 256 19.29 62.81 -9.47
CA LYS A 256 20.58 62.14 -9.57
C LYS A 256 20.68 61.35 -10.89
N PRO A 257 21.70 61.60 -11.73
CA PRO A 257 21.80 60.96 -13.04
C PRO A 257 22.26 59.51 -12.94
N ILE A 258 21.61 58.62 -13.70
CA ILE A 258 21.85 57.18 -13.73
C ILE A 258 22.27 56.77 -15.14
N SER A 259 23.37 56.04 -15.21
CA SER A 259 23.91 55.48 -16.44
C SER A 259 24.13 53.99 -16.25
N LEU A 260 23.23 53.16 -16.77
CA LEU A 260 23.21 51.72 -16.58
C LEU A 260 22.84 51.04 -17.89
N ARG A 261 23.55 49.96 -18.24
CA ARG A 261 23.23 49.13 -19.40
C ARG A 261 23.26 47.67 -19.02
N LEU A 262 22.10 47.01 -19.06
CA LEU A 262 21.93 45.60 -18.72
C LEU A 262 21.17 44.87 -19.84
N ARG A 263 21.45 43.58 -20.01
CA ARG A 263 20.82 42.70 -21.01
C ARG A 263 20.50 41.35 -20.38
N ASP A 264 19.35 40.79 -20.72
CA ASP A 264 18.89 39.46 -20.28
C ASP A 264 18.92 39.29 -18.75
N VAL A 265 18.47 40.30 -18.00
CA VAL A 265 18.44 40.30 -16.52
C VAL A 265 17.02 40.51 -15.99
N SER A 266 16.73 39.96 -14.82
CA SER A 266 15.43 40.17 -14.15
C SER A 266 15.23 41.63 -13.75
N LEU A 267 13.97 42.11 -13.74
CA LEU A 267 13.62 43.45 -13.25
C LEU A 267 14.15 43.68 -11.82
N ARG A 268 14.12 42.64 -10.98
CA ARG A 268 14.70 42.63 -9.63
C ARG A 268 16.16 43.05 -9.62
N THR A 269 16.97 42.45 -10.49
CA THR A 269 18.40 42.77 -10.61
C THR A 269 18.59 44.19 -11.12
N VAL A 270 17.78 44.61 -12.09
CA VAL A 270 17.82 45.97 -12.63
C VAL A 270 17.53 47.00 -11.53
N LEU A 271 16.48 46.79 -10.74
CA LEU A 271 16.11 47.66 -9.64
C LEU A 271 17.21 47.72 -8.57
N GLN A 272 17.82 46.58 -8.24
CA GLN A 272 18.90 46.52 -7.27
C GLN A 272 20.15 47.27 -7.75
N GLU A 273 20.52 47.16 -9.03
CA GLU A 273 21.65 47.90 -9.61
C GLU A 273 21.36 49.40 -9.68
N VAL A 274 20.13 49.79 -10.04
CA VAL A 274 19.68 51.19 -10.01
C VAL A 274 19.81 51.76 -8.61
N LEU A 275 19.30 51.07 -7.58
CA LEU A 275 19.39 51.53 -6.19
C LEU A 275 20.84 51.57 -5.68
N THR A 276 21.69 50.64 -6.11
CA THR A 276 23.11 50.61 -5.75
C THR A 276 23.87 51.80 -6.34
N GLN A 277 23.62 52.12 -7.62
CA GLN A 277 24.22 53.25 -8.31
C GLN A 277 23.76 54.60 -7.73
N VAL A 278 22.48 54.68 -7.33
CA VAL A 278 21.88 55.89 -6.75
C VAL A 278 22.27 56.08 -5.28
N GLY A 279 22.40 55.01 -4.50
CA GLY A 279 22.75 55.06 -3.08
C GLY A 279 24.19 55.52 -2.82
N GLY A 280 25.15 55.12 -3.65
CA GLY A 280 26.57 55.43 -3.42
C GLY A 280 27.04 54.88 -2.07
N ASP A 281 27.32 55.77 -1.12
CA ASP A 281 27.71 55.41 0.26
C ASP A 281 26.53 55.08 1.18
N VAL A 282 25.30 55.45 0.79
CA VAL A 282 24.07 55.16 1.53
C VAL A 282 23.44 53.89 1.00
N ALA A 283 23.25 52.90 1.88
CA ALA A 283 22.55 51.68 1.54
C ALA A 283 21.06 51.98 1.32
N LEU A 284 20.62 51.92 0.07
CA LEU A 284 19.22 51.95 -0.32
C LEU A 284 18.70 50.53 -0.51
N GLY A 285 17.41 50.33 -0.23
CA GLY A 285 16.76 49.05 -0.45
C GLY A 285 15.35 49.24 -0.98
N TYR A 286 14.67 48.12 -1.20
CA TYR A 286 13.24 48.10 -1.44
C TYR A 286 12.58 46.98 -0.62
N SER A 287 11.37 47.23 -0.14
CA SER A 287 10.50 46.20 0.43
C SER A 287 9.27 45.99 -0.45
N VAL A 288 8.77 44.77 -0.47
CA VAL A 288 7.55 44.39 -1.20
C VAL A 288 6.48 44.08 -0.15
N GLY A 289 5.34 44.75 -0.24
CA GLY A 289 4.20 44.52 0.65
C GLY A 289 3.01 45.38 0.28
N ASP A 290 1.81 44.90 0.59
CA ASP A 290 0.54 45.55 0.26
C ASP A 290 0.36 45.79 -1.27
N GLY A 291 0.89 44.90 -2.11
CA GLY A 291 0.76 45.01 -3.58
C GLY A 291 1.59 46.15 -4.20
N LEU A 292 2.55 46.72 -3.46
CA LEU A 292 3.44 47.76 -3.94
C LEU A 292 4.90 47.56 -3.50
N ILE A 293 5.83 48.22 -4.21
CA ILE A 293 7.25 48.25 -3.89
C ILE A 293 7.58 49.55 -3.17
N ARG A 294 8.02 49.50 -1.90
CA ARG A 294 8.49 50.69 -1.17
C ARG A 294 10.00 50.83 -1.32
N ILE A 295 10.46 51.97 -1.83
CA ILE A 295 11.90 52.31 -1.93
C ILE A 295 12.22 53.36 -0.87
N ALA A 296 13.19 53.06 0.00
CA ALA A 296 13.66 53.96 1.07
C ALA A 296 15.11 53.61 1.46
N SER A 297 15.68 54.36 2.41
CA SER A 297 16.96 53.98 3.03
C SER A 297 16.84 52.65 3.75
N LYS A 298 17.93 51.87 3.77
CA LYS A 298 17.96 50.58 4.44
C LYS A 298 17.64 50.70 5.93
N GLU A 299 18.08 51.76 6.59
CA GLU A 299 17.78 51.99 8.02
C GLU A 299 16.27 52.15 8.28
N LYS A 300 15.52 52.76 7.36
CA LYS A 300 14.07 52.91 7.48
C LYS A 300 13.33 51.61 7.14
N LEU A 301 13.79 50.89 6.12
CA LEU A 301 13.24 49.59 5.73
C LEU A 301 13.47 48.53 6.82
N ASP A 302 14.60 48.58 7.51
CA ASP A 302 14.91 47.66 8.61
C ASP A 302 14.01 47.88 9.83
N ARG A 303 13.31 49.02 9.93
CA ARG A 303 12.27 49.25 10.95
C ARG A 303 10.92 48.63 10.58
N ASP A 304 10.68 48.37 9.29
CA ASP A 304 9.43 47.75 8.81
C ASP A 304 9.55 46.22 8.87
N LYS A 305 9.05 45.65 9.97
CA LYS A 305 9.12 44.22 10.28
C LYS A 305 7.73 43.63 10.38
N TYR A 306 7.59 42.40 9.91
CA TYR A 306 6.33 41.68 9.93
C TYR A 306 6.54 40.21 10.32
N ILE A 307 5.44 39.57 10.73
CA ILE A 307 5.42 38.18 11.19
C ILE A 307 5.02 37.29 10.03
N LEU A 308 5.83 36.26 9.75
CA LEU A 308 5.47 35.15 8.88
C LEU A 308 5.55 33.83 9.63
N VAL A 309 4.66 32.91 9.24
CA VAL A 309 4.59 31.56 9.81
C VAL A 309 4.98 30.56 8.72
N TYR A 310 6.04 29.79 8.97
CA TYR A 310 6.50 28.72 8.08
C TYR A 310 6.20 27.35 8.70
N ASP A 311 5.62 26.42 7.94
CA ASP A 311 5.54 25.02 8.38
C ASP A 311 6.90 24.35 8.19
N ILE A 312 7.46 23.74 9.23
CA ILE A 312 8.75 23.02 9.16
C ILE A 312 8.62 21.55 9.56
N ARG A 313 7.39 21.03 9.69
CA ARG A 313 7.16 19.65 10.15
C ARG A 313 7.84 18.60 9.28
N ASP A 314 7.90 18.85 7.98
CA ASP A 314 8.61 18.03 6.99
C ASP A 314 10.13 17.96 7.25
N LEU A 315 10.72 19.07 7.68
CA LEU A 315 12.13 19.17 8.08
C LEU A 315 12.41 18.59 9.48
N LEU A 316 11.38 18.38 10.30
CA LEU A 316 11.49 17.84 11.66
C LEU A 316 11.24 16.32 11.73
N VAL A 317 10.85 15.68 10.63
CA VAL A 317 10.71 14.22 10.59
C VAL A 317 12.09 13.58 10.80
N ASN A 318 12.22 12.82 11.87
CA ASN A 318 13.37 11.94 12.07
C ASN A 318 13.12 10.64 11.30
N ILE A 319 13.97 10.38 10.31
CA ILE A 319 13.87 9.17 9.50
C ILE A 319 14.49 8.02 10.33
N PRO A 320 13.70 7.03 10.76
CA PRO A 320 14.21 5.95 11.59
C PRO A 320 15.28 5.16 10.83
N ARG A 321 16.38 4.86 11.52
CA ARG A 321 17.41 3.94 11.04
C ARG A 321 17.01 2.52 11.44
N PHE A 322 16.64 1.70 10.46
CA PHE A 322 16.28 0.31 10.73
C PHE A 322 17.53 -0.56 10.90
N ALA A 323 18.21 -0.43 12.04
CA ALA A 323 19.49 -1.11 12.31
C ALA A 323 19.35 -2.64 12.47
N ASN A 324 18.18 -3.11 12.91
CA ASN A 324 17.87 -4.50 13.23
C ASN A 324 17.23 -5.25 12.05
N GLY A 325 17.93 -5.32 10.92
CA GLY A 325 17.51 -6.16 9.80
C GLY A 325 17.72 -7.65 10.09
N PRO A 326 16.78 -8.55 9.72
CA PRO A 326 16.95 -9.98 9.86
C PRO A 326 18.12 -10.42 8.98
N GLN A 327 19.20 -10.84 9.60
CA GLN A 327 20.29 -11.49 8.91
C GLN A 327 19.95 -12.97 8.80
N LEU A 328 19.97 -13.49 7.57
CA LEU A 328 20.10 -14.92 7.34
C LEU A 328 21.50 -15.31 7.84
N GLN A 329 21.62 -15.52 9.14
CA GLN A 329 22.86 -15.96 9.75
C GLN A 329 23.16 -17.35 9.18
N LEU A 330 24.26 -17.46 8.44
CA LEU A 330 24.90 -18.73 8.15
C LEU A 330 25.36 -19.26 9.50
N SER A 331 24.49 -20.03 10.15
CA SER A 331 24.74 -20.55 11.48
C SER A 331 26.06 -21.31 11.44
N GLN A 332 27.10 -20.72 12.05
CA GLN A 332 28.25 -21.50 12.48
C GLN A 332 27.68 -22.53 13.44
N GLN A 333 27.71 -23.78 12.98
CA GLN A 333 27.32 -24.95 13.73
C GLN A 333 28.19 -25.02 14.98
N GLY A 334 27.72 -24.38 16.05
CA GLY A 334 28.34 -24.40 17.36
C GLY A 334 28.08 -25.74 18.03
N THR A 335 29.19 -26.43 18.33
CA THR A 335 29.39 -27.37 19.43
C THR A 335 28.20 -27.54 20.38
N ALA A 336 27.74 -28.79 20.48
CA ALA A 336 26.79 -29.24 21.49
C ALA A 336 27.26 -28.85 22.90
N GLY A 337 26.53 -27.95 23.53
CA GLY A 337 26.75 -27.60 24.93
C GLY A 337 26.10 -26.26 25.29
N GLN A 338 25.08 -26.34 26.15
CA GLN A 338 24.45 -25.24 26.88
C GLN A 338 23.33 -24.48 26.16
N GLY A 339 22.16 -24.51 26.81
CA GLY A 339 20.88 -24.06 26.27
C GLY A 339 20.78 -22.56 26.04
N GLY A 340 20.02 -22.23 25.01
CA GLY A 340 19.73 -20.89 24.54
C GLY A 340 19.20 -21.02 23.11
N SER A 341 17.95 -21.45 22.98
CA SER A 341 17.24 -21.41 21.70
C SER A 341 17.00 -19.94 21.36
N ASP A 342 17.90 -19.36 20.57
CA ASP A 342 17.66 -18.09 19.88
C ASP A 342 16.61 -18.33 18.79
N ASN A 343 15.36 -18.26 19.23
CA ASN A 343 14.18 -18.27 18.39
C ASN A 343 14.05 -16.92 17.68
N ILE A 344 14.38 -16.89 16.39
CA ILE A 344 14.19 -15.73 15.50
C ILE A 344 12.68 -15.52 15.14
N PHE A 345 11.77 -16.39 15.59
CA PHE A 345 10.33 -16.31 15.27
C PHE A 345 9.37 -16.60 16.45
N ALA A 346 9.65 -16.10 17.67
CA ALA A 346 8.70 -16.16 18.79
C ALA A 346 8.09 -14.78 19.11
N ASN A 347 6.92 -14.56 18.53
CA ASN A 347 5.81 -13.67 18.89
C ASN A 347 6.05 -12.52 19.90
N SER A 348 5.92 -11.31 19.38
CA SER A 348 5.29 -10.17 20.04
C SER A 348 3.97 -10.57 20.70
N GLY A 349 3.97 -10.77 22.03
CA GLY A 349 2.73 -11.10 22.73
C GLY A 349 2.89 -11.49 24.19
N GLY A 350 3.25 -10.53 25.05
CA GLY A 350 2.74 -10.45 26.42
C GLY A 350 3.61 -10.94 27.59
N ALA A 351 3.89 -9.97 28.48
CA ALA A 351 4.08 -10.05 29.93
C ALA A 351 5.46 -10.49 30.51
N ASP A 352 6.28 -9.46 30.68
CA ASP A 352 6.98 -9.10 31.93
C ASP A 352 8.27 -9.83 32.34
N ALA A 353 9.40 -9.31 31.84
CA ALA A 353 10.60 -9.05 32.65
C ALA A 353 11.43 -7.94 31.98
N MET A 354 11.19 -6.72 32.47
CA MET A 354 11.73 -5.45 32.05
C MET A 354 13.14 -5.25 32.62
N THR A 355 14.17 -5.62 31.85
CA THR A 355 15.50 -4.98 31.90
C THR A 355 15.90 -4.69 30.48
N VAL A 356 15.31 -3.61 29.96
CA VAL A 356 15.75 -2.96 28.74
C VAL A 356 16.95 -2.11 29.15
N ASP A 357 18.15 -2.48 28.70
CA ASP A 357 19.21 -1.50 28.49
C ASP A 357 18.75 -0.60 27.33
N ASP A 358 17.87 0.35 27.69
CA ASP A 358 17.13 1.24 26.80
C ASP A 358 17.94 2.49 26.49
N GLU A 359 18.98 2.34 25.66
CA GLU A 359 19.70 3.51 25.13
C GLU A 359 19.56 3.74 23.63
N SER A 360 18.76 2.95 22.89
CA SER A 360 18.73 3.13 21.42
C SER A 360 17.40 3.02 20.66
N ASP A 361 16.27 2.62 21.27
CA ASP A 361 14.99 2.52 20.54
C ASP A 361 13.86 3.33 21.21
N LYS A 362 14.09 4.64 21.35
CA LYS A 362 12.99 5.58 21.61
C LYS A 362 12.09 5.64 20.37
N LEU A 363 10.91 5.05 20.49
CA LEU A 363 9.76 5.29 19.64
C LEU A 363 9.65 6.80 19.38
N ALA A 364 9.87 7.19 18.13
CA ALA A 364 10.07 8.58 17.71
C ALA A 364 8.90 9.48 18.15
N SER A 365 9.13 10.31 19.15
CA SER A 365 8.33 11.52 19.33
C SER A 365 8.59 12.41 18.12
N VAL A 366 7.53 12.80 17.42
CA VAL A 366 7.57 13.83 16.37
C VAL A 366 8.26 15.07 16.96
N GLY A 367 9.42 15.42 16.40
CA GLY A 367 10.27 16.53 16.86
C GLY A 367 11.06 16.19 18.13
N ASP A 368 12.24 15.59 17.99
CA ASP A 368 13.24 15.68 19.06
C ASP A 368 13.56 17.17 19.22
N SER A 369 13.38 17.73 20.43
CA SER A 369 13.59 19.16 20.70
C SER A 369 14.99 19.62 20.29
N LYS A 370 15.94 18.68 20.22
CA LYS A 370 17.30 18.87 19.72
C LYS A 370 17.37 19.24 18.24
N ASP A 371 16.54 18.68 17.38
CA ASP A 371 16.58 18.96 15.94
C ASP A 371 15.93 20.30 15.61
N VAL A 372 14.87 20.66 16.35
CA VAL A 372 14.31 22.02 16.34
C VAL A 372 15.38 23.03 16.77
N ALA A 373 16.07 22.79 17.88
CA ALA A 373 17.13 23.67 18.37
C ALA A 373 18.25 23.87 17.34
N LYS A 374 18.72 22.80 16.71
CA LYS A 374 19.73 22.90 15.63
C LYS A 374 19.24 23.75 14.46
N LEU A 375 17.99 23.58 14.03
CA LEU A 375 17.44 24.37 12.94
C LEU A 375 17.36 25.86 13.31
N LEU A 376 16.89 26.18 14.52
CA LEU A 376 16.84 27.55 15.02
C LEU A 376 18.26 28.17 15.08
N ASP A 377 19.26 27.40 15.52
CA ASP A 377 20.64 27.86 15.57
C ASP A 377 21.23 28.10 14.16
N ILE A 378 20.95 27.21 13.21
CA ILE A 378 21.35 27.41 11.81
C ILE A 378 20.74 28.71 11.26
N ILE A 379 19.43 28.93 11.46
CA ILE A 379 18.75 30.14 10.97
C ILE A 379 19.37 31.39 11.60
N ARG A 380 19.57 31.41 12.92
CA ARG A 380 20.17 32.56 13.63
C ARG A 380 21.60 32.88 13.17
N GLN A 381 22.39 31.87 12.84
CA GLN A 381 23.79 32.05 12.43
C GLN A 381 23.96 32.39 10.94
N THR A 382 22.97 32.07 10.10
CA THR A 382 23.07 32.22 8.63
C THR A 382 22.29 33.40 8.09
N VAL A 383 21.12 33.71 8.67
CA VAL A 383 20.27 34.82 8.25
C VAL A 383 20.52 36.00 9.18
N GLU A 384 20.99 37.12 8.63
CA GLU A 384 21.24 38.40 9.33
C GLU A 384 21.54 38.25 10.84
N PRO A 385 22.73 37.75 11.23
CA PRO A 385 23.01 37.34 12.61
C PRO A 385 22.77 38.43 13.65
N ASP A 386 23.03 39.69 13.28
CA ASP A 386 22.86 40.86 14.15
C ASP A 386 21.40 41.32 14.30
N SER A 387 20.48 40.78 13.47
CA SER A 387 19.06 41.18 13.47
C SER A 387 18.25 40.55 14.60
N TRP A 388 18.72 39.45 15.18
CA TRP A 388 17.99 38.65 16.17
C TRP A 388 18.11 39.21 17.59
N GLN A 389 17.06 39.04 18.40
CA GLN A 389 17.00 39.45 19.81
C GLN A 389 18.17 38.94 20.64
N GLU A 390 18.65 37.73 20.38
CA GLU A 390 19.78 37.15 21.09
C GLU A 390 21.13 37.82 20.77
N ALA A 391 21.25 38.45 19.59
CA ALA A 391 22.44 39.20 19.15
C ALA A 391 22.34 40.71 19.43
N GLY A 392 21.23 41.18 20.02
CA GLY A 392 20.98 42.59 20.30
C GLY A 392 20.13 43.33 19.26
N GLY A 393 19.58 42.61 18.27
CA GLY A 393 18.60 43.14 17.34
C GLY A 393 17.16 43.04 17.84
N ASP A 394 16.19 43.45 17.03
CA ASP A 394 14.76 43.47 17.38
C ASP A 394 13.95 42.30 16.76
N GLY A 395 14.60 41.42 15.98
CA GLY A 395 13.97 40.26 15.34
C GLY A 395 13.73 39.09 16.29
N ALA A 396 12.63 38.35 16.10
CA ALA A 396 12.29 37.22 16.96
C ALA A 396 12.06 35.93 16.16
N LEU A 397 12.56 34.81 16.69
CA LEU A 397 12.41 33.48 16.12
C LEU A 397 11.83 32.53 17.15
N ARG A 398 10.66 31.94 16.88
CA ARG A 398 10.01 31.00 17.80
C ARG A 398 9.41 29.83 17.06
N GLU A 399 9.41 28.66 17.69
CA GLU A 399 8.74 27.47 17.20
C GLU A 399 7.51 27.17 18.05
N LEU A 400 6.45 26.68 17.40
CA LEU A 400 5.22 26.22 18.01
C LEU A 400 4.62 25.06 17.20
N ASN A 401 4.65 23.84 17.74
CA ASN A 401 4.01 22.64 17.14
C ASN A 401 4.43 22.37 15.67
N GLY A 402 5.72 22.53 15.37
CA GLY A 402 6.30 22.39 14.04
C GLY A 402 6.06 23.57 13.10
N GLN A 403 5.53 24.68 13.61
CA GLN A 403 5.46 25.95 12.89
C GLN A 403 6.53 26.90 13.40
N LEU A 404 7.27 27.51 12.48
CA LEU A 404 8.28 28.51 12.75
C LEU A 404 7.67 29.90 12.56
N ILE A 405 7.53 30.64 13.65
CA ILE A 405 7.04 32.02 13.66
C ILE A 405 8.28 32.92 13.64
N VAL A 406 8.42 33.69 12.56
CA VAL A 406 9.55 34.58 12.31
C VAL A 406 9.05 36.01 12.28
N TYR A 407 9.62 36.87 13.12
CA TYR A 407 9.45 38.31 13.09
C TYR A 407 10.77 38.94 12.65
N ASN A 408 10.83 39.42 11.40
CA ASN A 408 12.03 40.06 10.86
C ASN A 408 11.69 41.02 9.72
N THR A 409 12.72 41.68 9.17
CA THR A 409 12.66 42.52 7.97
C THR A 409 12.28 41.71 6.73
N SER A 410 11.85 42.39 5.67
CA SER A 410 11.50 41.70 4.41
C SER A 410 12.67 40.90 3.82
N ASP A 411 13.91 41.37 4.00
CA ASP A 411 15.12 40.74 3.52
C ASP A 411 15.46 39.49 4.34
N GLY A 412 15.37 39.59 5.67
CA GLY A 412 15.55 38.45 6.57
C GLY A 412 14.53 37.34 6.30
N GLN A 413 13.26 37.69 6.07
CA GLN A 413 12.20 36.71 5.72
C GLN A 413 12.51 35.96 4.42
N ARG A 414 12.99 36.66 3.38
CA ARG A 414 13.39 36.01 2.11
C ARG A 414 14.52 35.02 2.32
N GLN A 415 15.56 35.40 3.07
CA GLN A 415 16.70 34.53 3.37
C GLN A 415 16.26 33.28 4.16
N VAL A 416 15.36 33.42 5.14
CA VAL A 416 14.78 32.27 5.85
C VAL A 416 14.04 31.35 4.88
N ARG A 417 13.18 31.90 4.03
CA ARG A 417 12.41 31.12 3.05
C ARG A 417 13.32 30.34 2.09
N ASP A 418 14.36 30.99 1.57
CA ASP A 418 15.30 30.38 0.63
C ASP A 418 16.13 29.27 1.29
N LEU A 419 16.59 29.49 2.52
CA LEU A 419 17.27 28.47 3.32
C LEU A 419 16.36 27.26 3.58
N LEU A 420 15.12 27.49 4.03
CA LEU A 420 14.15 26.41 4.25
C LEU A 420 13.86 25.63 2.96
N ARG A 421 13.74 26.32 1.82
CA ARG A 421 13.58 25.68 0.50
C ARG A 421 14.77 24.78 0.15
N GLN A 422 16.00 25.27 0.32
CA GLN A 422 17.20 24.47 0.07
C GLN A 422 17.30 23.24 0.98
N LEU A 423 16.96 23.39 2.26
CA LEU A 423 16.93 22.26 3.21
C LEU A 423 15.87 21.21 2.82
N ARG A 424 14.71 21.63 2.30
CA ARG A 424 13.68 20.72 1.80
C ARG A 424 14.13 19.97 0.56
N ASP A 425 14.76 20.65 -0.40
CA ASP A 425 15.26 20.04 -1.63
C ASP A 425 16.32 18.96 -1.37
N GLN A 426 17.06 19.05 -0.27
CA GLN A 426 18.03 18.02 0.14
C GLN A 426 17.36 16.81 0.83
N ARG A 427 16.30 17.03 1.61
CA ARG A 427 15.58 15.96 2.33
C ARG A 427 14.55 15.22 1.48
N ALA A 428 14.04 15.83 0.41
CA ALA A 428 13.03 15.25 -0.48
C ALA A 428 13.57 14.15 -1.41
N LEU A 429 14.87 13.80 -1.30
CA LEU A 429 15.50 12.81 -2.17
C LEU A 429 15.29 11.39 -1.63
N MET A 430 14.75 10.53 -2.48
CA MET A 430 14.57 9.12 -2.21
C MET A 430 15.44 8.27 -3.15
N ILE A 431 15.79 7.07 -2.70
CA ILE A 431 16.55 6.08 -3.44
C ILE A 431 15.67 4.84 -3.57
N GLY A 432 15.36 4.46 -4.81
CA GLY A 432 14.84 3.14 -5.15
C GLY A 432 15.99 2.17 -5.41
N VAL A 433 15.96 1.03 -4.73
CA VAL A 433 16.95 -0.03 -4.91
C VAL A 433 16.26 -1.32 -5.30
N GLU A 434 16.74 -1.94 -6.37
CA GLU A 434 16.30 -3.24 -6.86
C GLU A 434 17.50 -4.18 -6.90
N SER A 435 17.46 -5.26 -6.11
CA SER A 435 18.43 -6.35 -6.23
C SER A 435 17.87 -7.43 -7.15
N ARG A 436 18.70 -8.08 -7.97
CA ARG A 436 18.30 -9.19 -8.84
C ARG A 436 19.24 -10.38 -8.62
N PHE A 437 18.68 -11.48 -8.15
CA PHE A 437 19.35 -12.77 -8.04
C PHE A 437 18.94 -13.59 -9.27
N LEU A 438 19.89 -13.83 -10.16
CA LEU A 438 19.71 -14.64 -11.36
C LEU A 438 20.50 -15.93 -11.19
N THR A 439 19.80 -17.05 -11.03
CA THR A 439 20.41 -18.38 -11.04
C THR A 439 20.13 -19.05 -12.38
N VAL A 440 21.18 -19.44 -13.09
CA VAL A 440 21.12 -20.19 -14.35
C VAL A 440 21.78 -21.54 -14.13
N SER A 441 21.05 -22.63 -14.33
CA SER A 441 21.61 -23.98 -14.34
C SER A 441 21.54 -24.58 -15.74
N SER A 442 22.59 -25.28 -16.13
CA SER A 442 22.68 -26.07 -17.35
C SER A 442 23.31 -27.41 -16.99
N ASN A 443 22.54 -28.47 -17.16
CA ASN A 443 22.94 -29.83 -16.83
C ASN A 443 22.89 -30.66 -18.12
N PHE A 444 23.94 -31.41 -18.37
CA PHE A 444 24.08 -32.26 -19.55
C PHE A 444 24.54 -33.64 -19.10
N LEU A 445 23.92 -34.66 -19.68
CA LEU A 445 24.28 -36.05 -19.47
C LEU A 445 24.31 -36.74 -20.83
N GLU A 446 25.38 -37.48 -21.07
CA GLU A 446 25.50 -38.41 -22.18
C GLU A 446 25.99 -39.75 -21.63
N GLU A 447 25.26 -40.82 -21.94
CA GLU A 447 25.58 -42.19 -21.60
C GLU A 447 25.45 -43.00 -22.88
N ILE A 448 26.52 -43.72 -23.24
CA ILE A 448 26.47 -44.69 -24.33
C ILE A 448 27.25 -45.93 -23.89
N GLY A 449 26.54 -47.05 -23.80
CA GLY A 449 27.08 -48.33 -23.36
C GLY A 449 26.59 -49.49 -24.22
N VAL A 450 27.50 -50.44 -24.46
CA VAL A 450 27.26 -51.73 -25.08
C VAL A 450 27.87 -52.80 -24.17
N ASP A 451 27.04 -53.74 -23.75
CA ASP A 451 27.46 -54.99 -23.11
C ASP A 451 27.31 -56.10 -24.13
N LEU A 452 28.37 -56.86 -24.33
CA LEU A 452 28.41 -58.07 -25.13
C LEU A 452 28.93 -59.21 -24.26
N ASP A 453 28.02 -60.10 -23.90
CA ASP A 453 28.34 -61.32 -23.19
C ASP A 453 28.41 -62.46 -24.19
N PHE A 454 29.57 -63.14 -24.22
CA PHE A 454 29.79 -64.28 -25.11
C PHE A 454 29.79 -65.56 -24.30
N VAL A 455 29.01 -66.53 -24.72
CA VAL A 455 29.05 -67.88 -24.18
C VAL A 455 29.41 -68.83 -25.31
N PHE A 456 30.63 -69.38 -25.25
CA PHE A 456 31.08 -70.41 -26.18
C PHE A 456 30.48 -71.74 -25.76
N ASN A 457 29.35 -72.11 -26.36
CA ASN A 457 28.61 -73.32 -26.06
C ASN A 457 28.86 -74.40 -27.15
N GLN A 458 30.09 -74.91 -27.19
CA GLN A 458 30.50 -75.98 -28.12
C GLN A 458 30.41 -77.38 -27.47
N GLY A 459 29.81 -77.46 -26.28
CA GLY A 459 29.93 -78.61 -25.39
C GLY A 459 28.59 -79.19 -24.98
N SER A 460 28.58 -80.51 -24.80
CA SER A 460 27.49 -81.27 -24.21
C SER A 460 27.45 -81.12 -22.67
N ALA A 461 27.58 -79.90 -22.14
CA ALA A 461 27.62 -79.70 -20.70
C ALA A 461 26.29 -80.10 -20.03
N GLY A 462 26.39 -80.96 -19.02
CA GLY A 462 25.25 -81.49 -18.30
C GLY A 462 25.51 -82.87 -17.70
N PHE A 463 24.50 -83.39 -17.02
CA PHE A 463 24.52 -84.75 -16.50
C PHE A 463 23.76 -85.67 -17.45
N ASP A 464 24.34 -86.82 -17.79
CA ASP A 464 23.62 -87.89 -18.48
C ASP A 464 22.93 -88.80 -17.47
N ARG A 465 21.77 -89.35 -17.85
CA ARG A 465 21.19 -90.46 -17.09
C ARG A 465 22.12 -91.66 -17.21
N ALA A 466 22.46 -92.27 -16.08
CA ALA A 466 23.15 -93.54 -16.04
C ALA A 466 22.24 -94.61 -16.65
N PHE A 467 22.75 -95.43 -17.57
CA PHE A 467 22.04 -96.60 -18.09
C PHE A 467 22.82 -97.86 -17.76
N ASN A 468 22.13 -98.97 -17.50
CA ASN A 468 22.78 -100.28 -17.42
C ASN A 468 23.14 -100.79 -18.84
N ASN A 469 23.87 -101.90 -18.93
CA ASN A 469 24.28 -102.52 -20.21
C ASN A 469 23.11 -103.00 -21.10
N GLN A 470 21.86 -102.89 -20.63
CA GLN A 470 20.64 -103.24 -21.36
C GLN A 470 19.82 -101.99 -21.77
N GLY A 471 20.35 -100.78 -21.54
CA GLY A 471 19.71 -99.53 -21.93
C GLY A 471 18.60 -99.04 -20.99
N GLN A 472 18.45 -99.63 -19.79
CA GLN A 472 17.50 -99.17 -18.78
C GLN A 472 18.15 -98.12 -17.87
N GLY A 473 17.42 -97.03 -17.60
CA GLY A 473 17.90 -95.95 -16.72
C GLY A 473 18.13 -96.47 -15.30
N LEU A 474 19.30 -96.18 -14.74
CA LEU A 474 19.64 -96.49 -13.36
C LEU A 474 19.01 -95.43 -12.44
N PHE A 475 18.32 -95.90 -11.41
CA PHE A 475 17.74 -95.07 -10.36
C PHE A 475 18.38 -95.47 -9.02
N ASP A 476 18.55 -94.51 -8.12
CA ASP A 476 18.98 -94.79 -6.76
C ASP A 476 17.92 -95.65 -6.06
N PRO A 477 18.27 -96.87 -5.60
CA PRO A 477 17.32 -97.79 -5.00
C PRO A 477 16.70 -97.31 -3.68
N PHE A 478 17.28 -96.30 -3.02
CA PHE A 478 16.76 -95.75 -1.76
C PHE A 478 15.91 -94.49 -1.94
N THR A 479 16.20 -93.67 -2.95
CA THR A 479 15.51 -92.38 -3.15
C THR A 479 14.58 -92.36 -4.37
N GLY A 480 14.65 -93.34 -5.27
CA GLY A 480 13.87 -93.37 -6.52
C GLY A 480 14.32 -92.33 -7.57
N SER A 481 15.38 -91.58 -7.28
CA SER A 481 15.92 -90.53 -8.13
C SER A 481 16.71 -91.13 -9.30
N ALA A 482 16.63 -90.55 -10.50
CA ALA A 482 17.46 -90.98 -11.62
C ALA A 482 18.94 -90.72 -11.31
N LEU A 483 19.79 -91.74 -11.46
CA LEU A 483 21.22 -91.61 -11.21
C LEU A 483 21.85 -90.84 -12.38
N LEU A 484 22.49 -89.73 -12.07
CA LEU A 484 23.08 -88.81 -13.04
C LEU A 484 24.61 -88.96 -13.03
N ILE A 485 25.21 -89.18 -14.20
CA ILE A 485 26.66 -89.27 -14.37
C ILE A 485 27.15 -87.95 -14.98
N PRO A 486 28.18 -87.30 -14.40
CA PRO A 486 28.79 -86.15 -15.04
C PRO A 486 29.45 -86.58 -16.35
N ARG A 487 29.12 -85.90 -17.46
CA ARG A 487 29.83 -86.10 -18.72
C ARG A 487 31.32 -85.78 -18.53
N ARG A 488 32.21 -86.61 -19.08
CA ARG A 488 33.67 -86.45 -18.90
C ARG A 488 34.17 -85.24 -19.69
N PHE A 489 34.47 -84.15 -18.99
CA PHE A 489 35.06 -82.95 -19.58
C PHE A 489 36.50 -83.16 -20.04
N SER A 490 36.95 -82.41 -21.04
CA SER A 490 38.37 -82.30 -21.37
C SER A 490 39.13 -81.60 -20.23
N ARG A 491 40.38 -81.99 -20.02
CA ARG A 491 41.27 -81.51 -18.93
C ARG A 491 41.72 -80.05 -19.09
N ALA A 492 41.20 -79.35 -20.10
CA ALA A 492 41.53 -77.98 -20.47
C ALA A 492 40.25 -77.12 -20.38
N GLY A 493 39.83 -76.81 -19.16
CA GLY A 493 38.64 -76.00 -18.89
C GLY A 493 38.44 -75.77 -17.39
N VAL A 494 37.80 -74.65 -17.04
CA VAL A 494 37.48 -74.29 -15.65
C VAL A 494 36.46 -75.30 -15.10
N PHE A 495 36.76 -75.89 -13.95
CA PHE A 495 35.83 -76.81 -13.29
C PHE A 495 34.60 -76.01 -12.82
N PRO A 496 33.36 -76.39 -13.21
CA PRO A 496 32.20 -75.89 -12.47
C PRO A 496 32.36 -76.30 -11.01
N ALA A 497 31.96 -75.42 -10.08
CA ALA A 497 31.98 -75.73 -8.66
C ALA A 497 31.28 -77.08 -8.44
N THR A 498 32.02 -78.07 -7.93
CA THR A 498 31.43 -79.38 -7.63
C THR A 498 30.40 -79.15 -6.53
N PRO A 499 29.12 -79.53 -6.74
CA PRO A 499 28.16 -79.45 -5.65
C PRO A 499 28.68 -80.31 -4.48
N ALA A 500 28.57 -79.77 -3.27
CA ALA A 500 29.05 -80.43 -2.08
C ALA A 500 28.49 -81.86 -1.99
N PHE A 501 29.36 -82.81 -1.63
CA PHE A 501 28.99 -84.21 -1.49
C PHE A 501 27.89 -84.34 -0.43
N GLY A 502 26.66 -84.73 -0.82
CA GLY A 502 25.63 -85.15 0.13
C GLY A 502 24.27 -84.44 0.15
N ALA A 503 23.87 -83.66 -0.86
CA ALA A 503 22.47 -83.19 -0.96
C ALA A 503 21.68 -84.03 -1.99
N PRO A 504 20.68 -84.83 -1.58
CA PRO A 504 19.82 -85.55 -2.52
C PRO A 504 19.01 -84.56 -3.39
N PHE A 505 18.90 -84.85 -4.68
CA PHE A 505 18.11 -84.05 -5.61
C PHE A 505 16.63 -84.08 -5.22
N GLY A 506 16.02 -82.92 -5.04
CA GLY A 506 14.59 -82.78 -4.78
C GLY A 506 13.74 -83.39 -5.91
N ASN A 507 12.68 -84.09 -5.51
CA ASN A 507 11.86 -84.91 -6.38
C ASN A 507 11.09 -84.10 -7.46
N THR A 508 10.97 -84.69 -8.65
CA THR A 508 10.02 -84.42 -9.77
C THR A 508 9.99 -83.05 -10.47
N GLY A 509 10.57 -83.00 -11.68
CA GLY A 509 10.02 -82.20 -12.80
C GLY A 509 10.90 -81.09 -13.38
N THR A 510 11.75 -80.46 -12.58
CA THR A 510 12.63 -79.38 -13.04
C THR A 510 14.03 -79.89 -13.34
N PRO A 511 14.59 -79.70 -14.56
CA PRO A 511 15.97 -80.02 -14.85
C PRO A 511 16.90 -79.28 -13.87
N PRO A 512 18.03 -79.88 -13.44
CA PRO A 512 18.99 -79.19 -12.58
C PRO A 512 19.45 -77.89 -13.24
N ALA A 513 19.53 -76.81 -12.46
CA ALA A 513 20.10 -75.53 -12.91
C ALA A 513 21.52 -75.79 -13.39
N GLN A 514 21.69 -75.77 -14.71
CA GLN A 514 23.01 -75.85 -15.34
C GLN A 514 23.80 -74.59 -14.93
N PRO A 515 25.14 -74.65 -14.90
CA PRO A 515 25.90 -73.40 -14.98
C PRO A 515 25.33 -72.60 -16.15
N PHE A 516 25.04 -71.30 -15.93
CA PHE A 516 24.42 -70.39 -16.90
C PHE A 516 22.88 -70.48 -17.09
N ASN A 517 22.15 -71.21 -16.23
CA ASN A 517 20.69 -71.09 -16.03
C ASN A 517 19.75 -71.29 -17.24
N GLN A 518 20.21 -71.79 -18.39
CA GLN A 518 19.35 -72.05 -19.55
C GLN A 518 19.58 -73.46 -20.11
N ALA A 519 18.53 -74.29 -20.10
CA ALA A 519 18.57 -75.67 -20.55
C ALA A 519 17.65 -75.84 -21.78
N ALA A 520 18.19 -75.68 -22.99
CA ALA A 520 17.61 -76.30 -24.20
C ALA A 520 18.55 -76.16 -25.41
N PHE A 521 18.77 -77.29 -26.10
CA PHE A 521 19.43 -77.46 -27.41
C PHE A 521 20.96 -77.31 -27.46
N VAL A 522 21.66 -78.33 -26.97
CA VAL A 522 23.04 -78.62 -27.45
C VAL A 522 22.93 -79.45 -28.74
N PRO A 523 23.52 -79.03 -29.86
CA PRO A 523 23.50 -79.81 -31.10
C PRO A 523 24.35 -81.09 -30.98
N THR A 524 23.85 -82.18 -31.56
CA THR A 524 24.58 -83.45 -31.66
C THR A 524 25.70 -83.35 -32.70
N GLY A 525 26.91 -83.80 -32.34
CA GLY A 525 28.12 -83.65 -33.14
C GLY A 525 27.98 -84.07 -34.61
N THR A 526 28.46 -83.22 -35.52
CA THR A 526 28.29 -83.31 -36.98
C THR A 526 29.37 -84.12 -37.72
N GLY A 527 30.18 -84.92 -37.00
CA GLY A 527 31.12 -85.87 -37.62
C GLY A 527 32.37 -85.28 -38.28
N ILE A 528 32.66 -84.00 -38.10
CA ILE A 528 33.90 -83.35 -38.61
C ILE A 528 34.95 -83.33 -37.48
N ILE A 529 36.16 -83.82 -37.76
CA ILE A 529 37.31 -83.85 -36.83
C ILE A 529 38.22 -82.64 -37.10
N PRO A 530 38.69 -81.91 -36.06
CA PRO A 530 38.52 -82.19 -34.63
C PRO A 530 37.16 -81.76 -34.06
N GLN A 531 36.60 -82.60 -33.18
CA GLN A 531 35.31 -82.41 -32.51
C GLN A 531 35.54 -81.93 -31.06
N LEU A 532 35.05 -80.73 -30.70
CA LEU A 532 35.21 -80.08 -29.39
C LEU A 532 34.08 -80.43 -28.38
N THR A 533 33.31 -81.49 -28.61
CA THR A 533 32.04 -81.82 -27.90
C THR A 533 32.13 -82.03 -26.37
N ASN A 534 33.34 -82.04 -25.79
CA ASN A 534 33.61 -82.27 -24.37
C ASN A 534 34.19 -81.05 -23.62
N THR A 535 34.20 -79.86 -24.23
CA THR A 535 34.67 -78.63 -23.54
C THR A 535 33.58 -78.06 -22.64
N THR A 536 33.95 -77.53 -21.46
CA THR A 536 33.03 -76.74 -20.63
C THR A 536 32.71 -75.41 -21.34
N PRO A 537 31.49 -74.86 -21.20
CA PRO A 537 31.17 -73.56 -21.75
C PRO A 537 32.08 -72.51 -21.13
N ILE A 538 32.64 -71.65 -21.97
CA ILE A 538 33.46 -70.52 -21.52
C ILE A 538 32.57 -69.29 -21.66
N GLY A 539 32.20 -68.70 -20.53
CA GLY A 539 31.53 -67.40 -20.48
C GLY A 539 32.56 -66.28 -20.44
N VAL A 540 32.42 -65.30 -21.31
CA VAL A 540 33.13 -64.03 -21.30
C VAL A 540 32.07 -62.95 -21.07
N ASN A 541 31.97 -62.48 -19.82
CA ASN A 541 31.01 -61.44 -19.48
C ASN A 541 31.70 -60.07 -19.50
N GLN A 542 31.08 -59.12 -20.17
CA GLN A 542 31.44 -57.71 -20.10
C GLN A 542 30.69 -57.10 -18.91
N GLY A 543 31.42 -56.48 -17.99
CA GLY A 543 30.83 -55.83 -16.79
C GLY A 543 30.89 -54.31 -16.85
N GLY A 544 31.17 -53.76 -18.03
CA GLY A 544 31.54 -52.35 -18.19
C GLY A 544 30.39 -51.37 -17.97
N ILE A 545 29.15 -51.78 -18.28
CA ILE A 545 27.98 -50.90 -18.18
C ILE A 545 27.72 -50.47 -16.74
N ASN A 546 27.84 -51.40 -15.78
CA ASN A 546 27.62 -51.11 -14.36
C ASN A 546 28.68 -50.16 -13.78
N LEU A 547 29.87 -50.10 -14.39
CA LEU A 547 30.96 -49.25 -13.94
C LEU A 547 30.82 -47.80 -14.45
N THR A 548 30.06 -47.59 -15.53
CA THR A 548 29.78 -46.29 -16.13
C THR A 548 28.36 -45.80 -15.84
N ASP A 549 27.65 -46.42 -14.89
CA ASP A 549 26.28 -46.04 -14.56
C ASP A 549 26.24 -44.58 -14.05
N PRO A 550 25.45 -43.70 -14.68
CA PRO A 550 25.36 -42.30 -14.27
C PRO A 550 24.86 -42.12 -12.83
N VAL A 551 24.09 -43.05 -12.24
CA VAL A 551 23.48 -42.88 -10.91
C VAL A 551 24.51 -42.65 -9.79
N GLY A 552 25.75 -43.14 -9.97
CA GLY A 552 26.84 -42.95 -9.02
C GLY A 552 27.69 -41.69 -9.25
N LEU A 553 27.45 -40.93 -10.33
CA LEU A 553 28.29 -39.80 -10.72
C LEU A 553 27.82 -38.51 -10.03
N ASN A 554 28.62 -38.04 -9.07
CA ASN A 554 28.41 -36.76 -8.42
C ASN A 554 29.44 -35.73 -8.92
N THR A 555 28.98 -34.71 -9.63
CA THR A 555 29.81 -33.59 -10.09
C THR A 555 30.08 -32.56 -8.99
N GLY A 556 29.41 -32.66 -7.84
CA GLY A 556 29.45 -31.68 -6.75
C GLY A 556 28.65 -30.40 -7.02
N VAL A 557 28.04 -30.28 -8.20
CA VAL A 557 27.19 -29.13 -8.57
C VAL A 557 25.72 -29.51 -8.38
N PRO A 558 24.92 -28.70 -7.65
CA PRO A 558 23.50 -28.95 -7.44
C PRO A 558 22.70 -29.12 -8.74
N GLY A 559 21.72 -30.03 -8.73
CA GLY A 559 20.75 -30.20 -9.82
C GLY A 559 21.20 -31.11 -10.97
N SER A 560 22.20 -31.96 -10.74
CA SER A 560 22.66 -32.95 -11.71
C SER A 560 21.54 -33.88 -12.19
N ILE A 561 21.52 -34.19 -13.50
CA ILE A 561 20.56 -35.14 -14.10
C ILE A 561 20.86 -36.57 -13.63
N ALA A 562 22.14 -36.88 -13.40
CA ALA A 562 22.62 -38.17 -12.94
C ALA A 562 22.04 -38.60 -11.57
N GLN A 563 21.68 -37.63 -10.73
CA GLN A 563 21.14 -37.86 -9.38
C GLN A 563 19.61 -37.87 -9.32
N ALA A 564 18.93 -37.85 -10.47
CA ALA A 564 17.47 -37.95 -10.49
C ALA A 564 17.02 -39.33 -9.97
N ALA A 565 16.07 -39.33 -9.02
CA ALA A 565 15.47 -40.55 -8.51
C ALA A 565 14.84 -41.36 -9.67
N ASN A 566 15.23 -42.63 -9.81
CA ASN A 566 14.80 -43.53 -10.89
C ASN A 566 15.21 -43.08 -12.31
N PHE A 567 16.47 -42.70 -12.51
CA PHE A 567 17.00 -42.54 -13.86
C PHE A 567 16.85 -43.85 -14.66
N ALA A 568 16.17 -43.77 -15.81
CA ALA A 568 16.05 -44.87 -16.76
C ALA A 568 16.67 -44.45 -18.09
N PRO A 569 17.44 -45.33 -18.76
CA PRO A 569 18.08 -44.97 -20.01
C PRO A 569 17.04 -44.70 -21.11
N ALA A 570 17.30 -43.71 -21.97
CA ALA A 570 16.34 -43.30 -23.01
C ALA A 570 16.14 -44.38 -24.09
N LEU A 571 17.21 -45.10 -24.43
CA LEU A 571 17.20 -46.27 -25.28
C LEU A 571 17.79 -47.46 -24.51
N ASN A 572 17.04 -48.55 -24.47
CA ASN A 572 17.48 -49.82 -23.91
C ASN A 572 17.07 -50.95 -24.87
N ILE A 573 18.05 -51.52 -25.58
CA ILE A 573 17.85 -52.65 -26.49
C ILE A 573 18.60 -53.83 -25.91
N ALA A 574 17.88 -54.92 -25.63
CA ALA A 574 18.46 -56.19 -25.23
C ALA A 574 18.06 -57.28 -26.21
N GLY A 575 18.98 -58.21 -26.48
CA GLY A 575 18.70 -59.37 -27.32
C GLY A 575 19.74 -60.47 -27.13
N SER A 576 19.39 -61.67 -27.56
CA SER A 576 20.29 -62.82 -27.56
C SER A 576 20.30 -63.51 -28.92
N PHE A 577 21.48 -63.87 -29.39
CA PHE A 577 21.67 -64.78 -30.51
C PHE A 577 22.01 -66.15 -29.95
N LEU A 578 21.21 -67.17 -30.28
CA LEU A 578 21.34 -68.52 -29.74
C LEU A 578 21.84 -69.49 -30.82
N ASP A 579 23.11 -69.87 -30.74
CA ASP A 579 23.78 -70.92 -31.53
C ASP A 579 24.92 -71.55 -30.68
N ASN A 580 25.85 -72.28 -31.27
CA ASN A 580 27.07 -72.76 -30.61
C ASN A 580 27.95 -71.64 -30.03
N LEU A 581 27.76 -70.41 -30.53
CA LEU A 581 28.21 -69.17 -29.91
C LEU A 581 26.95 -68.41 -29.51
N GLN A 582 26.67 -68.33 -28.22
CA GLN A 582 25.63 -67.46 -27.71
C GLN A 582 26.21 -66.07 -27.48
N VAL A 583 25.52 -65.05 -28.00
CA VAL A 583 25.88 -63.66 -27.81
C VAL A 583 24.67 -62.94 -27.24
N ASP A 584 24.78 -62.53 -25.99
CA ASP A 584 23.79 -61.66 -25.35
C ASP A 584 24.31 -60.21 -25.47
N PHE A 585 23.44 -59.30 -25.88
CA PHE A 585 23.80 -57.90 -25.99
C PHE A 585 22.81 -56.99 -25.28
N LEU A 586 23.34 -55.93 -24.70
CA LEU A 586 22.59 -54.85 -24.10
C LEU A 586 23.16 -53.51 -24.58
N ILE A 587 22.34 -52.71 -25.23
CA ILE A 587 22.70 -51.36 -25.67
C ILE A 587 21.90 -50.37 -24.83
N ARG A 588 22.61 -49.49 -24.13
CA ARG A 588 22.05 -48.34 -23.43
C ARG A 588 22.55 -47.06 -24.06
N ALA A 589 21.63 -46.15 -24.35
CA ALA A 589 22.00 -44.82 -24.80
C ALA A 589 21.05 -43.77 -24.22
N THR A 590 21.61 -42.73 -23.65
CA THR A 590 20.87 -41.60 -23.10
C THR A 590 21.62 -40.31 -23.39
N GLN A 591 20.93 -39.33 -23.95
CA GLN A 591 21.42 -37.97 -24.01
C GLN A 591 20.35 -37.03 -23.45
N ALA A 592 20.70 -36.27 -22.43
CA ALA A 592 19.77 -35.38 -21.74
C ALA A 592 20.41 -34.01 -21.52
N ASN A 593 19.61 -32.96 -21.70
CA ASN A 593 20.00 -31.59 -21.44
C ASN A 593 18.87 -30.87 -20.71
N ARG A 594 19.18 -30.26 -19.57
CA ARG A 594 18.25 -29.48 -18.76
C ARG A 594 18.81 -28.10 -18.52
N ARG A 595 18.01 -27.07 -18.86
CA ARG A 595 18.33 -25.67 -18.57
C ARG A 595 17.24 -25.07 -17.70
N SER A 596 17.63 -24.31 -16.69
CA SER A 596 16.72 -23.59 -15.81
C SER A 596 17.25 -22.19 -15.54
N SER A 597 16.37 -21.21 -15.51
CA SER A 597 16.69 -19.84 -15.10
C SER A 597 15.66 -19.36 -14.09
N VAL A 598 16.13 -18.86 -12.95
CA VAL A 598 15.31 -18.33 -11.87
C VAL A 598 15.75 -16.92 -11.58
N VAL A 599 14.80 -15.98 -11.54
CA VAL A 599 15.03 -14.57 -11.19
C VAL A 599 14.22 -14.21 -9.96
N GLN A 600 14.89 -13.67 -8.94
CA GLN A 600 14.25 -13.08 -7.77
C GLN A 600 14.69 -11.62 -7.66
N ALA A 601 13.75 -10.69 -7.52
CA ALA A 601 14.03 -9.26 -7.56
C ALA A 601 13.41 -8.46 -6.38
N PRO A 602 13.99 -8.51 -5.18
CA PRO A 602 13.56 -7.65 -4.06
C PRO A 602 13.77 -6.17 -4.40
N ARG A 603 12.74 -5.35 -4.15
CA ARG A 603 12.74 -3.89 -4.35
C ARG A 603 12.44 -3.21 -3.02
N LEU A 604 13.15 -2.11 -2.74
CA LEU A 604 12.88 -1.24 -1.60
C LEU A 604 13.07 0.23 -1.99
N MET A 605 12.41 1.11 -1.25
CA MET A 605 12.52 2.55 -1.37
C MET A 605 12.95 3.10 -0.02
N MET A 606 13.92 4.02 0.01
CA MET A 606 14.42 4.64 1.23
C MET A 606 14.76 6.10 1.03
N PHE A 607 14.79 6.88 2.10
CA PHE A 607 15.30 8.25 2.04
C PHE A 607 16.82 8.28 1.93
N ASN A 608 17.36 9.37 1.39
CA ASN A 608 18.81 9.61 1.38
C ASN A 608 19.41 9.55 2.79
N GLY A 609 20.44 8.71 2.99
CA GLY A 609 21.10 8.51 4.29
C GLY A 609 20.36 7.59 5.26
N GLN A 610 19.25 6.97 4.84
CA GLN A 610 18.52 5.98 5.63
C GLN A 610 19.07 4.57 5.37
N ARG A 611 19.05 3.73 6.40
CA ARG A 611 19.20 2.28 6.28
C ARG A 611 17.83 1.60 6.30
N ALA A 612 17.58 0.76 5.30
CA ALA A 612 16.33 0.03 5.11
C ALA A 612 16.60 -1.42 4.69
N TRP A 613 15.69 -2.32 5.01
CA TRP A 613 15.84 -3.73 4.67
C TRP A 613 14.50 -4.35 4.23
N VAL A 614 14.59 -5.40 3.42
CA VAL A 614 13.47 -6.27 3.04
C VAL A 614 13.95 -7.72 3.11
N ALA A 615 13.16 -8.59 3.73
CA ALA A 615 13.45 -10.01 3.80
C ALA A 615 12.21 -10.82 3.48
N VAL A 616 12.35 -11.74 2.54
CA VAL A 616 11.32 -12.71 2.17
C VAL A 616 11.87 -14.07 2.54
N THR A 617 11.48 -14.54 3.72
CA THR A 617 12.01 -15.79 4.28
C THR A 617 10.88 -16.78 4.56
N LEU A 618 11.20 -18.06 4.42
CA LEU A 618 10.35 -19.19 4.77
C LEU A 618 11.10 -20.00 5.83
N SER A 619 10.52 -20.17 7.02
CA SER A 619 11.13 -21.00 8.06
C SER A 619 10.48 -22.38 8.08
N ARG A 620 11.27 -23.44 7.86
CA ARG A 620 10.82 -24.82 8.08
C ARG A 620 11.26 -25.31 9.45
N GLN A 621 10.33 -25.95 10.16
CA GLN A 621 10.59 -26.64 11.41
C GLN A 621 10.97 -28.09 11.15
N TYR A 622 11.97 -28.59 11.86
CA TYR A 622 12.44 -29.97 11.79
C TYR A 622 12.79 -30.51 13.17
N VAL A 623 12.88 -31.83 13.33
CA VAL A 623 13.31 -32.45 14.59
C VAL A 623 14.84 -32.47 14.59
N ALA A 624 15.46 -31.49 15.25
CA ALA A 624 16.91 -31.32 15.26
C ALA A 624 17.60 -32.32 16.17
N SER A 625 17.00 -32.57 17.33
CA SER A 625 17.48 -33.59 18.25
C SER A 625 16.34 -34.10 19.10
N VAL A 626 16.62 -35.14 19.87
CA VAL A 626 15.64 -35.81 20.70
C VAL A 626 16.25 -36.02 22.07
N THR A 627 15.57 -35.56 23.12
CA THR A 627 15.98 -35.78 24.51
C THR A 627 15.12 -36.87 25.14
N ALA A 628 15.76 -37.83 25.81
CA ALA A 628 15.06 -38.88 26.54
C ALA A 628 14.51 -38.30 27.85
N GLN A 629 13.22 -38.44 28.08
CA GLN A 629 12.59 -38.11 29.35
C GLN A 629 12.26 -39.41 30.08
N VAL A 630 13.00 -39.69 31.15
CA VAL A 630 12.79 -40.89 31.96
C VAL A 630 11.78 -40.56 33.05
N ALA A 631 10.59 -41.16 32.98
CA ALA A 631 9.62 -41.21 34.07
C ALA A 631 9.52 -42.65 34.59
N GLU A 632 9.16 -42.82 35.86
CA GLU A 632 9.10 -44.14 36.51
C GLU A 632 8.17 -45.08 35.73
N GLY A 633 8.74 -46.08 35.05
CA GLY A 633 8.02 -47.06 34.24
C GLY A 633 7.75 -46.68 32.76
N ALA A 634 8.15 -45.50 32.28
CA ALA A 634 7.98 -45.10 30.87
C ALA A 634 9.17 -44.28 30.33
N VAL A 635 9.73 -44.71 29.18
CA VAL A 635 10.73 -43.93 28.43
C VAL A 635 10.01 -43.04 27.43
N GLY A 636 9.78 -41.79 27.81
CA GLY A 636 9.28 -40.74 26.95
C GLY A 636 10.40 -40.15 26.09
N VAL A 637 10.02 -39.60 24.94
CA VAL A 637 10.95 -39.02 23.97
C VAL A 637 10.43 -37.63 23.62
N GLN A 638 11.18 -36.59 23.97
CA GLN A 638 10.81 -35.20 23.67
C GLN A 638 11.60 -34.70 22.46
N PRO A 639 10.95 -34.45 21.30
CA PRO A 639 11.64 -33.83 20.17
C PRO A 639 11.99 -32.37 20.48
N GLN A 640 13.22 -31.99 20.14
CA GLN A 640 13.66 -30.60 20.08
C GLN A 640 13.48 -30.11 18.65
N ILE A 641 12.66 -29.08 18.49
CA ILE A 641 12.35 -28.50 17.18
C ILE A 641 13.45 -27.50 16.83
N GLY A 642 14.11 -27.71 15.70
CA GLY A 642 14.98 -26.73 15.06
C GLY A 642 14.23 -25.98 13.97
N ASN A 643 14.68 -24.77 13.69
CA ASN A 643 14.17 -23.94 12.61
C ASN A 643 15.27 -23.68 11.60
N VAL A 644 14.96 -23.84 10.31
CA VAL A 644 15.86 -23.51 9.21
C VAL A 644 15.17 -22.50 8.28
N PRO A 645 15.63 -21.23 8.26
CA PRO A 645 15.08 -20.22 7.36
C PRO A 645 15.72 -20.30 5.96
N SER A 646 14.90 -20.31 4.92
CA SER A 646 15.28 -20.12 3.52
C SER A 646 14.74 -18.80 2.99
N GLY A 647 15.24 -18.31 1.86
CA GLY A 647 14.75 -17.10 1.20
C GLY A 647 15.83 -16.06 0.94
N ASN A 648 15.41 -14.80 0.76
CA ASN A 648 16.28 -13.71 0.35
C ASN A 648 16.13 -12.53 1.32
N SER A 649 17.25 -11.91 1.68
CA SER A 649 17.29 -10.68 2.47
C SER A 649 18.17 -9.62 1.80
N LEU A 650 17.67 -8.38 1.73
CA LEU A 650 18.35 -7.20 1.21
C LEU A 650 18.34 -6.14 2.31
N ASP A 651 19.50 -5.74 2.79
CA ASP A 651 19.70 -4.67 3.77
C ASP A 651 20.64 -3.64 3.15
N VAL A 652 20.21 -2.39 3.06
CA VAL A 652 20.87 -1.35 2.30
C VAL A 652 20.86 -0.04 3.07
N GLU A 653 21.98 0.66 3.02
CA GLU A 653 22.11 2.06 3.38
C GLU A 653 22.69 2.82 2.19
N GLY A 654 22.07 3.93 1.80
CA GLY A 654 22.43 4.65 0.59
C GLY A 654 22.57 6.15 0.79
N THR A 655 23.59 6.74 0.15
CA THR A 655 23.78 8.19 0.08
C THR A 655 23.91 8.65 -1.36
N ILE A 656 23.15 9.67 -1.73
CA ILE A 656 23.17 10.29 -3.06
C ILE A 656 24.36 11.25 -3.15
N SER A 657 25.09 11.19 -4.27
CA SER A 657 26.17 12.12 -4.58
C SER A 657 25.64 13.56 -4.75
N ALA A 658 26.47 14.56 -4.44
CA ALA A 658 26.09 15.97 -4.54
C ALA A 658 25.62 16.39 -5.95
N ASP A 659 26.15 15.74 -6.99
CA ASP A 659 25.77 15.97 -8.38
C ASP A 659 24.46 15.25 -8.79
N ARG A 660 23.83 14.51 -7.88
CA ARG A 660 22.62 13.69 -8.10
C ARG A 660 22.74 12.69 -9.25
N LYS A 661 23.96 12.26 -9.60
CA LYS A 661 24.20 11.29 -10.70
C LYS A 661 24.56 9.90 -10.22
N TYR A 662 25.05 9.77 -8.99
CA TYR A 662 25.51 8.51 -8.42
C TYR A 662 24.90 8.30 -7.05
N VAL A 663 24.70 7.03 -6.69
CA VAL A 663 24.30 6.60 -5.36
C VAL A 663 25.36 5.66 -4.82
N THR A 664 25.91 5.98 -3.65
CA THR A 664 26.81 5.09 -2.92
C THR A 664 25.98 4.25 -1.96
N LEU A 665 26.08 2.94 -2.07
CA LEU A 665 25.25 1.99 -1.33
C LEU A 665 26.14 1.04 -0.56
N THR A 666 25.90 0.92 0.73
CA THR A 666 26.39 -0.18 1.55
C THR A 666 25.31 -1.25 1.58
N VAL A 667 25.60 -2.40 0.97
CA VAL A 667 24.63 -3.47 0.71
C VAL A 667 25.05 -4.72 1.45
N ARG A 668 24.10 -5.33 2.15
CA ARG A 668 24.18 -6.65 2.76
C ARG A 668 23.09 -7.53 2.15
N LEU A 669 23.50 -8.54 1.40
CA LEU A 669 22.62 -9.50 0.74
C LEU A 669 22.78 -10.85 1.40
N GLY A 670 21.65 -11.50 1.65
CA GLY A 670 21.58 -12.89 2.07
C GLY A 670 20.68 -13.66 1.12
N PHE A 671 21.11 -14.85 0.72
CA PHE A 671 20.31 -15.81 -0.02
C PHE A 671 20.49 -17.18 0.62
N ALA A 672 19.40 -17.87 0.88
CA ALA A 672 19.40 -19.23 1.40
C ALA A 672 18.41 -20.06 0.60
N ARG A 673 18.87 -21.17 0.04
CA ARG A 673 18.00 -22.10 -0.71
C ARG A 673 17.06 -22.82 0.25
N GLU A 674 15.98 -23.36 -0.28
CA GLU A 674 15.16 -24.31 0.47
C GLU A 674 16.03 -25.49 0.96
N PRO A 675 15.96 -25.85 2.25
CA PRO A 675 16.75 -26.93 2.81
C PRO A 675 16.24 -28.30 2.37
N ASP A 676 17.17 -29.21 2.09
CA ASP A 676 16.89 -30.64 1.96
C ASP A 676 16.92 -31.27 3.35
N ILE A 677 15.82 -31.92 3.72
CA ILE A 677 15.61 -32.50 5.06
C ILE A 677 15.51 -34.01 4.93
N ASP A 678 16.58 -34.70 5.33
CA ASP A 678 16.64 -36.16 5.32
C ASP A 678 16.34 -36.74 6.69
N ARG A 679 15.57 -37.83 6.72
CA ARG A 679 15.28 -38.56 7.95
C ARG A 679 16.43 -39.50 8.27
N PHE A 680 17.03 -39.31 9.44
CA PHE A 680 18.07 -40.17 9.96
C PHE A 680 17.54 -40.96 11.16
N GLU A 681 17.61 -42.28 11.06
CA GLU A 681 17.20 -43.18 12.14
C GLU A 681 18.37 -43.41 13.10
N VAL A 682 18.15 -43.10 14.38
CA VAL A 682 19.07 -43.40 15.47
C VAL A 682 18.64 -44.69 16.14
N GLN A 683 19.52 -45.69 16.15
CA GLN A 683 19.28 -46.95 16.85
C GLN A 683 19.31 -46.75 18.37
N ARG A 684 18.31 -47.32 19.06
CA ARG A 684 18.33 -47.46 20.53
C ARG A 684 19.16 -48.68 20.92
N ALA A 685 19.81 -48.62 22.08
CA ALA A 685 20.67 -49.68 22.60
C ALA A 685 19.99 -51.05 22.81
N SER A 686 18.65 -51.14 22.78
CA SER A 686 17.91 -52.42 22.81
C SER A 686 17.22 -52.69 21.47
N GLY A 687 17.57 -53.81 20.82
CA GLY A 687 17.21 -54.16 19.44
C GLY A 687 15.72 -54.45 19.16
N ASN A 688 14.80 -54.13 20.08
CA ASN A 688 13.35 -54.35 19.94
C ASN A 688 12.50 -53.08 20.12
N SER A 689 13.11 -51.90 20.22
CA SER A 689 12.38 -50.63 20.32
C SER A 689 12.23 -49.96 18.95
N PRO A 690 11.10 -49.29 18.63
CA PRO A 690 10.98 -48.48 17.40
C PRO A 690 12.12 -47.45 17.32
N GLY A 691 12.73 -47.31 16.14
CA GLY A 691 13.77 -46.32 15.88
C GLY A 691 13.30 -44.90 16.17
N ILE A 692 14.24 -44.05 16.59
CA ILE A 692 13.99 -42.61 16.77
C ILE A 692 14.49 -41.91 15.52
N PHE A 693 13.65 -41.07 14.91
CA PHE A 693 14.03 -40.31 13.74
C PHE A 693 14.44 -38.88 14.15
N VAL A 694 15.65 -38.48 13.77
CA VAL A 694 16.08 -37.08 13.75
C VAL A 694 16.19 -36.63 12.29
N SER A 695 16.12 -35.34 12.05
CA SER A 695 16.22 -34.80 10.69
C SER A 695 17.59 -34.14 10.49
N LEU A 696 18.30 -34.57 9.45
CA LEU A 696 19.53 -33.93 8.98
C LEU A 696 19.13 -32.86 7.96
N VAL A 697 19.62 -31.64 8.15
CA VAL A 697 19.29 -30.50 7.31
C VAL A 697 20.53 -30.07 6.54
N THR A 698 20.43 -30.08 5.22
CA THR A 698 21.46 -29.54 4.33
C THR A 698 20.90 -28.31 3.63
N GLN A 699 21.58 -27.17 3.74
CA GLN A 699 21.15 -25.91 3.14
C GLN A 699 22.33 -25.17 2.53
N GLU A 700 22.15 -24.68 1.30
CA GLU A 700 23.10 -23.76 0.68
C GLU A 700 22.71 -22.32 1.00
N SER A 701 23.66 -21.54 1.51
CA SER A 701 23.49 -20.12 1.80
C SER A 701 24.63 -19.30 1.25
N GLN A 702 24.33 -18.09 0.80
CA GLN A 702 25.27 -17.14 0.21
C GLN A 702 25.03 -15.77 0.83
N ALA A 703 26.11 -15.08 1.18
CA ALA A 703 26.05 -13.75 1.76
C ALA A 703 27.07 -12.82 1.08
N ILE A 704 26.68 -11.57 0.85
CA ILE A 704 27.53 -10.54 0.26
C ILE A 704 27.39 -9.26 1.06
N ASN A 705 28.53 -8.73 1.52
CA ASN A 705 28.62 -7.43 2.18
C ASN A 705 29.60 -6.56 1.41
N THR A 706 29.14 -5.46 0.83
CA THR A 706 30.02 -4.56 0.06
C THR A 706 29.45 -3.15 -0.02
N THR A 707 30.32 -2.21 -0.38
CA THR A 707 29.93 -0.83 -0.68
C THR A 707 30.24 -0.54 -2.14
N VAL A 708 29.24 -0.11 -2.90
CA VAL A 708 29.36 0.15 -4.35
C VAL A 708 28.75 1.49 -4.70
N SER A 709 29.32 2.18 -5.70
CA SER A 709 28.73 3.38 -6.28
C SER A 709 28.08 3.02 -7.62
N VAL A 710 26.80 3.37 -7.76
CA VAL A 710 25.96 3.02 -8.91
C VAL A 710 25.43 4.31 -9.53
N PRO A 711 25.56 4.52 -10.86
CA PRO A 711 24.95 5.67 -11.51
C PRO A 711 23.42 5.58 -11.47
N ASP A 712 22.74 6.72 -11.50
CA ASP A 712 21.28 6.79 -11.53
C ASP A 712 20.69 6.03 -12.74
N GLY A 713 19.68 5.22 -12.50
CA GLY A 713 19.07 4.29 -13.47
C GLY A 713 19.97 3.10 -13.87
N GLY A 714 21.24 3.09 -13.46
CA GLY A 714 22.23 2.11 -13.82
C GLY A 714 22.10 0.79 -13.07
N THR A 715 22.79 -0.24 -13.55
CA THR A 715 22.87 -1.56 -12.91
C THR A 715 24.32 -1.98 -12.76
N VAL A 716 24.70 -2.45 -11.57
CA VAL A 716 26.03 -2.95 -11.25
C VAL A 716 25.94 -4.43 -10.89
N LEU A 717 26.88 -5.23 -11.40
CA LEU A 717 27.10 -6.60 -10.94
C LEU A 717 27.89 -6.55 -9.64
N ILE A 718 27.22 -6.82 -8.52
CA ILE A 718 27.85 -6.82 -7.19
C ILE A 718 28.67 -8.09 -6.98
N GLY A 719 28.17 -9.21 -7.47
CA GLY A 719 28.82 -10.49 -7.29
C GLY A 719 28.13 -11.61 -8.06
N GLY A 720 28.67 -12.80 -7.91
CA GLY A 720 28.16 -14.01 -8.53
C GLY A 720 29.07 -15.20 -8.27
N LEU A 721 28.55 -16.39 -8.52
CA LEU A 721 29.27 -17.66 -8.35
C LEU A 721 28.99 -18.53 -9.56
N LYS A 722 30.03 -18.93 -10.29
CA LYS A 722 29.93 -19.91 -11.37
C LYS A 722 30.61 -21.21 -10.95
N GLN A 723 29.82 -22.25 -10.75
CA GLN A 723 30.28 -23.61 -10.51
C GLN A 723 30.14 -24.44 -11.77
N VAL A 724 31.18 -25.18 -12.11
CA VAL A 724 31.21 -26.12 -13.23
C VAL A 724 31.80 -27.41 -12.72
N GLY A 725 31.06 -28.51 -12.89
CA GLY A 725 31.49 -29.86 -12.58
C GLY A 725 31.37 -30.71 -13.83
N GLU A 726 32.41 -31.48 -14.13
CA GLU A 726 32.43 -32.39 -15.27
C GLU A 726 33.07 -33.69 -14.82
N VAL A 727 32.34 -34.80 -15.02
CA VAL A 727 32.80 -36.14 -14.71
C VAL A 727 32.64 -36.97 -15.96
N GLU A 728 33.74 -37.54 -16.43
CA GLU A 728 33.79 -38.47 -17.55
C GLU A 728 34.27 -39.83 -17.03
N MET A 729 33.52 -40.88 -17.32
CA MET A 729 33.90 -42.26 -17.04
C MET A 729 33.91 -43.06 -18.33
N GLU A 730 35.05 -43.69 -18.64
CA GLU A 730 35.23 -44.65 -19.73
C GLU A 730 35.61 -46.01 -19.16
N ALA A 731 34.84 -47.05 -19.51
CA ALA A 731 35.15 -48.44 -19.19
C ALA A 731 35.12 -49.28 -20.47
N GLY A 732 36.07 -50.19 -20.64
CA GLY A 732 36.09 -51.05 -21.82
C GLY A 732 36.95 -52.29 -21.66
N VAL A 733 36.75 -53.25 -22.55
CA VAL A 733 37.51 -54.52 -22.54
C VAL A 733 38.96 -54.24 -23.00
N PRO A 734 39.99 -54.64 -22.23
CA PRO A 734 41.38 -54.46 -22.63
C PRO A 734 41.66 -55.03 -24.03
N ILE A 735 42.53 -54.37 -24.79
CA ILE A 735 42.89 -54.71 -26.19
C ILE A 735 41.75 -54.44 -27.19
N LEU A 736 40.54 -54.98 -26.99
CA LEU A 736 39.40 -54.85 -27.91
C LEU A 736 38.88 -53.41 -28.01
N SER A 737 38.91 -52.67 -26.91
CA SER A 737 38.56 -51.23 -26.86
C SER A 737 39.47 -50.33 -27.70
N LYS A 738 40.64 -50.80 -28.14
CA LYS A 738 41.63 -50.00 -28.89
C LYS A 738 41.57 -50.17 -30.41
N ILE A 739 40.72 -51.07 -30.93
CA ILE A 739 40.60 -51.34 -32.36
C ILE A 739 39.64 -50.31 -33.00
N PRO A 740 40.05 -49.47 -33.99
CA PRO A 740 39.26 -48.31 -34.47
C PRO A 740 37.85 -48.60 -35.01
N VAL A 741 37.51 -49.85 -35.35
CA VAL A 741 36.19 -50.27 -35.84
C VAL A 741 35.37 -51.00 -34.77
N LEU A 742 36.04 -51.72 -33.87
CA LEU A 742 35.39 -52.49 -32.81
C LEU A 742 35.31 -51.72 -31.49
N LYS A 743 36.07 -50.64 -31.34
CA LYS A 743 36.17 -49.81 -30.12
C LYS A 743 34.78 -49.55 -29.53
N ARG A 744 33.85 -49.05 -30.35
CA ARG A 744 32.52 -48.63 -29.89
C ARG A 744 31.66 -49.77 -29.33
N ALA A 745 31.89 -51.01 -29.77
CA ALA A 745 31.20 -52.19 -29.25
C ALA A 745 31.78 -52.70 -27.91
N PHE A 746 32.99 -52.25 -27.54
CA PHE A 746 33.71 -52.71 -26.35
C PHE A 746 34.11 -51.55 -25.41
N THR A 747 33.52 -50.36 -25.58
CA THR A 747 33.74 -49.17 -24.73
C THR A 747 32.42 -48.54 -24.35
N ASN A 748 32.26 -48.32 -23.05
CA ASN A 748 31.14 -47.62 -22.44
C ASN A 748 31.66 -46.27 -21.94
N THR A 749 30.92 -45.22 -22.24
CA THR A 749 31.32 -43.84 -21.96
C THR A 749 30.14 -43.11 -21.36
N THR A 750 30.37 -42.47 -20.21
CA THR A 750 29.39 -41.61 -19.57
C THR A 750 30.05 -40.27 -19.25
N THR A 751 29.42 -39.19 -19.70
CA THR A 751 29.84 -37.81 -19.48
C THR A 751 28.72 -37.04 -18.82
N VAL A 752 28.97 -36.52 -17.62
CA VAL A 752 28.05 -35.65 -16.88
C VAL A 752 28.70 -34.30 -16.73
N LYS A 753 28.03 -33.25 -17.23
CA LYS A 753 28.50 -31.87 -17.19
C LYS A 753 27.42 -30.99 -16.60
N ASP A 754 27.69 -30.44 -15.42
CA ASP A 754 26.80 -29.58 -14.67
C ASP A 754 27.41 -28.19 -14.54
N THR A 755 26.62 -27.16 -14.81
CA THR A 755 27.02 -25.78 -14.67
C THR A 755 25.92 -25.00 -13.96
N GLN A 756 26.29 -24.30 -12.90
CA GLN A 756 25.40 -23.39 -12.19
C GLN A 756 26.07 -22.02 -12.10
N THR A 757 25.37 -20.98 -12.51
CA THR A 757 25.84 -19.59 -12.44
C THR A 757 24.81 -18.77 -11.67
N LEU A 758 25.25 -18.15 -10.58
CA LEU A 758 24.53 -17.13 -9.84
C LEU A 758 25.10 -15.77 -10.23
N LEU A 759 24.24 -14.82 -10.59
CA LEU A 759 24.57 -13.42 -10.78
C LEU A 759 23.72 -12.57 -9.84
N ILE A 760 24.35 -11.62 -9.18
CA ILE A 760 23.72 -10.71 -8.24
C ILE A 760 23.92 -9.29 -8.77
N LEU A 761 22.85 -8.72 -9.29
CA LEU A 761 22.83 -7.37 -9.84
C LEU A 761 22.10 -6.43 -8.89
N LEU A 762 22.52 -5.18 -8.87
CA LEU A 762 21.86 -4.10 -8.15
C LEU A 762 21.60 -2.95 -9.09
N LYS A 763 20.34 -2.54 -9.15
CA LYS A 763 19.88 -1.36 -9.87
C LYS A 763 19.47 -0.31 -8.85
N THR A 764 19.83 0.94 -9.14
CA THR A 764 19.37 2.09 -8.35
C THR A 764 18.70 3.13 -9.19
N LYS A 765 17.77 3.85 -8.57
CA LYS A 765 17.11 5.00 -9.14
C LYS A 765 16.97 6.08 -8.07
N ILE A 766 17.35 7.30 -8.39
CA ILE A 766 17.09 8.47 -7.57
C ILE A 766 15.67 8.95 -7.90
N LEU A 767 14.88 9.17 -6.87
CA LEU A 767 13.54 9.74 -7.01
C LEU A 767 13.53 11.13 -6.41
N ILE A 768 13.27 12.09 -7.28
CA ILE A 768 13.07 13.50 -6.96
C ILE A 768 11.58 13.75 -7.13
N GLN A 769 10.88 14.09 -6.04
CA GLN A 769 9.42 14.16 -6.03
C GLN A 769 8.88 15.14 -7.08
N ASN A 770 9.50 16.31 -7.22
CA ASN A 770 9.11 17.31 -8.20
C ASN A 770 9.32 16.82 -9.65
N GLU A 771 10.45 16.19 -9.95
CA GLU A 771 10.73 15.67 -11.30
C GLU A 771 9.81 14.49 -11.67
N THR A 772 9.55 13.60 -10.72
CA THR A 772 8.63 12.48 -10.92
C THR A 772 7.17 12.93 -11.08
N GLU A 773 6.77 14.00 -10.40
CA GLU A 773 5.47 14.65 -10.60
C GLU A 773 5.39 15.30 -11.99
N GLU A 774 6.43 16.01 -12.42
CA GLU A 774 6.51 16.63 -13.74
C GLU A 774 6.51 15.60 -14.87
N GLU A 775 7.20 14.47 -14.71
CA GLU A 775 7.19 13.37 -15.68
C GLU A 775 5.79 12.74 -15.80
N ALA A 776 5.07 12.60 -14.68
CA ALA A 776 3.70 12.10 -14.67
C ALA A 776 2.69 13.12 -15.22
N PHE A 777 2.91 14.42 -15.00
CA PHE A 777 2.01 15.52 -15.36
C PHE A 777 2.78 16.69 -16.01
N PRO A 778 3.15 16.57 -17.30
CA PRO A 778 3.94 17.59 -18.00
C PRO A 778 3.23 18.96 -18.09
N THR A 779 1.91 19.01 -17.93
CA THR A 779 1.12 20.25 -17.92
C THR A 779 1.40 21.14 -16.70
N LEU A 780 1.88 20.59 -15.59
CA LEU A 780 2.21 21.39 -14.39
C LEU A 780 3.44 22.27 -14.61
N ARG A 781 4.39 21.82 -15.42
CA ARG A 781 5.61 22.57 -15.74
C ARG A 781 5.32 23.89 -16.45
N ALA A 782 4.29 23.92 -17.29
CA ALA A 782 3.86 25.12 -18.02
C ALA A 782 3.05 26.11 -17.16
N ALA A 783 2.63 25.71 -15.96
CA ALA A 783 1.89 26.57 -15.03
C ALA A 783 2.79 27.16 -13.92
N ARG A 784 3.97 26.60 -13.68
CA ARG A 784 4.95 27.04 -12.67
C ARG A 784 6.09 27.91 -13.21
N GLY A 785 6.31 27.93 -14.53
CA GLY A 785 7.27 28.80 -15.21
C GLY A 785 6.54 29.79 -16.08
#